data_AF-W5JDD6-F1
#
_entry.id   AF-W5JDD6-F1
#
_cell.length_a   1.000
_cell.length_b   1.000
_cell.length_c   1.000
_cell.angle_alpha   90.00
_cell.angle_beta   90.00
_cell.angle_gamma   90.00
#
_symmetry.space_group_name_H-M   'P 1'
#
loop_
_entity.id
_entity.type
_entity.pdbx_description
1 polymer ?
#
loop_
_entity_poly.entity_id
_entity_poly.type
_entity_poly.pdbx_seq_one_letter_code
_entity_poly.pdbx_strand_id
1 'polypeptide(L)'
;MSKNKSKLPASPNTLLSYFARSPAGNKSAKPSTPTSALAGAPRSTKLAESEPAGSTPKSKKFTIKNEKESAKKETNKKDEHTNGEANEEEEEIGIRKKRRRVITFGDSDSDSGEPQTKTPEPAHNNNNNNTEGKDKKPFGLSSFEWPIKEDNAESAKKKAEEETAGGPATKKVKLEAGKRIEEEDGPEELATALDEPVVWAHQKLEFLKPNKIKDIQGNRPGSEKYDGRTLFVPESFLNTLTPAMRQWWEIKSQHYDCVLFFKVGKFYELYHMDAEVGVSELGFSFMKGEFAHSGFPETAYDRMSTSLIEKGYKVARIEQTETPEMMQERCKVQRTNSKYDKVVRREVCQVTVKGTEVFGQQVRITTNHAPRYMMTIVESSPAGLGAGCRYGVCFIDTSIGLFHLGEFDDDNQQSRLLTLLSHYSPVIILTERSATAYSEGTQRIFKTLLAHVPREALTNESQLWSGEKTLRYLAEKFYGGSSGGESSKWPPVLRSLVDDSDSLGLTPKQSSLLALKALGGCIWYLQRSLLDQQVIPLATFEQYIPLDAKDDQTAGETSARIGAANANRYMVLDSITLNNLKIIGGEGSLADRMDHCCTKFGKRLFHHWVCVPSCELEVIVQRQQAVTELIDHVTLLQDVRALLGQLPDMERLVTQIHAFGNATCSGRNHPAGRAILYEELTYGKKKLSDFIATLNGFRALIALPDMFDNAKSELLVRITQSASVGGAFPIETMRKQLAFFDKAFDHEKALKSGVIAPERGVDSEYDTVEREIETLKTELEEYLAEQSKFFGCTVVYFGNDKKRYQLEVPEARAKKATSEYSLESQRAGKNGVKRFHTEETRQFLRQMTQLEDKRKMVLKDLARRIFEKFSLEYSTWKGCVEMVATLDVLTSLAEYARSEGVCCVPELLANGSNGKPLIEIEEGIHPCIASELMESFIPNGISIGGEGKASLVLLTGPNMGGKSTLMRQVGLLAVMAQIGSRIPAERCRMTLVDRIFTRLGASDDIMAGHSTFLVELNETSAILKHATSDSLVLLDELGRGTATYDGTAVAGAVVHFLADRQCRTLFSTHYHNLVDSFHADPRIALGHMACMVENEEGDDPTQETVTFLYKYADGPCPKSYGFNAAKLAGMPMAIIKRAYELSKKVERDALKRKIMMKLVKGAPEPEIRDLVAKLQSCRF
;
A
#
# COMPACT_ATOMS: atom_id res chain seq x y z
N MET A 1 3.50 -41.26 -21.21
CA MET A 1 4.65 -40.32 -21.22
C MET A 1 4.43 -39.30 -22.34
N SER A 2 4.48 -37.99 -22.06
CA SER A 2 4.81 -36.95 -23.05
C SER A 2 5.18 -35.66 -22.30
N LYS A 3 5.88 -34.72 -22.95
CA LYS A 3 6.36 -33.47 -22.35
C LYS A 3 5.62 -32.27 -22.94
N ASN A 4 4.72 -31.64 -22.19
CA ASN A 4 4.32 -30.25 -22.44
C ASN A 4 4.90 -29.37 -21.33
N LYS A 5 5.81 -28.46 -21.69
CA LYS A 5 6.29 -27.38 -20.81
C LYS A 5 5.38 -26.17 -20.98
N SER A 6 4.46 -25.95 -20.05
CA SER A 6 3.86 -24.62 -19.90
C SER A 6 4.95 -23.61 -19.48
N LYS A 7 4.88 -22.39 -20.01
CA LYS A 7 5.61 -21.26 -19.44
C LYS A 7 4.83 -20.82 -18.20
N LEU A 8 5.47 -20.87 -17.03
CA LEU A 8 4.92 -20.29 -15.81
C LEU A 8 4.93 -18.75 -15.92
N PRO A 9 3.97 -18.04 -15.26
CA PRO A 9 4.08 -16.61 -15.06
C PRO A 9 5.32 -16.27 -14.22
N ALA A 10 5.74 -14.99 -14.25
CA ALA A 10 6.94 -14.54 -13.54
C ALA A 10 6.82 -14.80 -12.03
N SER A 11 7.78 -15.53 -11.47
CA SER A 11 7.88 -15.78 -10.03
C SER A 11 8.13 -14.49 -9.25
N PRO A 12 7.62 -14.33 -8.02
CA PRO A 12 7.93 -13.19 -7.18
C PRO A 12 9.45 -13.06 -6.94
N ASN A 13 9.93 -11.82 -6.96
CA ASN A 13 11.35 -11.47 -6.81
C ASN A 13 11.85 -11.87 -5.42
N THR A 14 12.47 -13.05 -5.37
CA THR A 14 12.99 -13.67 -4.15
C THR A 14 14.44 -14.10 -4.39
N LEU A 15 15.26 -14.13 -3.34
CA LEU A 15 16.65 -14.58 -3.45
C LEU A 15 16.74 -16.05 -3.91
N LEU A 16 15.72 -16.87 -3.61
CA LEU A 16 15.52 -18.21 -4.15
C LEU A 16 15.29 -18.23 -5.67
N SER A 17 14.55 -17.25 -6.22
CA SER A 17 14.29 -17.17 -7.68
C SER A 17 15.55 -16.85 -8.50
N TYR A 18 16.56 -16.21 -7.90
CA TYR A 18 17.86 -15.98 -8.53
C TYR A 18 18.55 -17.32 -8.84
N PHE A 19 18.68 -18.22 -7.85
CA PHE A 19 19.30 -19.55 -8.05
C PHE A 19 18.45 -20.52 -8.89
N ALA A 20 17.15 -20.25 -9.06
CA ALA A 20 16.29 -21.03 -9.96
C ALA A 20 16.55 -20.77 -11.45
N ARG A 21 17.21 -19.67 -11.82
CA ARG A 21 17.54 -19.32 -13.22
C ARG A 21 18.86 -19.96 -13.65
N SER A 22 18.79 -21.09 -14.35
CA SER A 22 19.96 -21.61 -15.08
C SER A 22 20.38 -20.66 -16.21
N PRO A 23 21.68 -20.41 -16.43
CA PRO A 23 22.14 -19.59 -17.55
C PRO A 23 21.86 -20.30 -18.89
N ALA A 24 20.97 -19.72 -19.69
CA ALA A 24 20.59 -20.26 -20.99
C ALA A 24 21.59 -19.80 -22.08
N GLY A 25 22.59 -20.64 -22.37
CA GLY A 25 23.51 -20.39 -23.47
C GLY A 25 22.83 -20.53 -24.83
N ASN A 26 22.55 -19.40 -25.49
CA ASN A 26 22.03 -19.39 -26.86
C ASN A 26 23.12 -19.82 -27.85
N LYS A 27 22.98 -21.00 -28.45
CA LYS A 27 23.65 -21.36 -29.71
C LYS A 27 22.63 -21.43 -30.84
N SER A 28 22.92 -20.74 -31.93
CA SER A 28 22.10 -20.70 -33.14
C SER A 28 22.15 -22.03 -33.90
N ALA A 29 21.01 -22.43 -34.47
CA ALA A 29 20.94 -23.57 -35.38
C ALA A 29 19.97 -23.30 -36.54
N LYS A 30 20.51 -23.23 -37.76
CA LYS A 30 19.80 -23.60 -39.00
C LYS A 30 19.86 -25.14 -39.12
N PRO A 31 18.89 -25.85 -39.71
CA PRO A 31 18.55 -25.76 -41.14
C PRO A 31 17.01 -25.84 -41.38
N SER A 32 16.40 -26.08 -42.56
CA SER A 32 16.83 -26.38 -43.94
C SER A 32 15.71 -25.96 -44.92
N THR A 33 16.05 -25.61 -46.16
CA THR A 33 15.09 -25.55 -47.28
C THR A 33 14.61 -26.94 -47.71
N PRO A 34 13.45 -27.02 -48.39
CA PRO A 34 13.43 -27.72 -49.68
C PRO A 34 12.88 -26.85 -50.84
N THR A 35 13.14 -27.34 -52.06
CA THR A 35 13.12 -26.62 -53.35
C THR A 35 11.75 -26.50 -54.02
N SER A 36 11.66 -25.61 -55.02
CA SER A 36 10.50 -25.25 -55.85
C SER A 36 10.01 -26.28 -56.88
N ALA A 37 8.73 -26.16 -57.26
CA ALA A 37 8.19 -26.36 -58.62
C ALA A 37 6.98 -25.38 -58.79
N LEU A 38 6.95 -24.46 -59.77
CA LEU A 38 6.47 -24.61 -61.16
C LEU A 38 4.98 -25.04 -61.28
N ALA A 39 4.13 -24.47 -62.15
CA ALA A 39 4.10 -23.19 -62.86
C ALA A 39 2.69 -23.01 -63.50
N GLY A 40 2.17 -21.79 -63.65
CA GLY A 40 0.86 -21.57 -64.30
C GLY A 40 0.48 -20.10 -64.49
N ALA A 41 0.55 -19.61 -65.72
CA ALA A 41 0.12 -18.28 -66.17
C ALA A 41 -0.85 -18.46 -67.38
N PRO A 42 -1.34 -17.43 -68.12
CA PRO A 42 -1.14 -15.98 -67.99
C PRO A 42 -2.37 -15.05 -68.23
N ARG A 43 -2.20 -13.76 -67.90
CA ARG A 43 -2.70 -12.53 -68.57
C ARG A 43 -4.10 -12.48 -69.23
N SER A 44 -4.99 -11.64 -68.66
CA SER A 44 -6.14 -11.00 -69.31
C SER A 44 -6.70 -9.85 -68.43
N THR A 45 -7.16 -8.66 -68.88
CA THR A 45 -6.89 -7.94 -70.16
C THR A 45 -6.78 -6.39 -69.92
N LYS A 46 -7.76 -5.57 -70.34
CA LYS A 46 -7.83 -4.08 -70.27
C LYS A 46 -9.25 -3.60 -70.69
N LEU A 47 -9.71 -2.43 -70.16
CA LEU A 47 -10.78 -1.54 -70.69
C LEU A 47 -12.22 -2.16 -70.72
N ALA A 48 -13.36 -1.44 -70.87
CA ALA A 48 -13.63 -0.02 -71.16
C ALA A 48 -15.01 0.48 -70.61
N GLU A 49 -15.20 1.81 -70.57
CA GLU A 49 -16.41 2.59 -70.98
C GLU A 49 -17.84 2.48 -70.35
N SER A 50 -18.57 3.60 -70.54
CA SER A 50 -20.04 3.77 -70.70
C SER A 50 -20.93 4.21 -69.51
N GLU A 51 -21.45 5.46 -69.62
CA GLU A 51 -22.84 5.79 -69.24
C GLU A 51 -23.81 5.30 -70.36
N PRO A 52 -25.15 5.28 -70.16
CA PRO A 52 -25.91 6.43 -70.66
C PRO A 52 -27.26 6.80 -69.97
N ALA A 53 -27.64 8.08 -70.11
CA ALA A 53 -29.00 8.66 -70.08
C ALA A 53 -29.85 8.58 -68.78
N GLY A 54 -30.62 9.61 -68.39
CA GLY A 54 -30.81 10.98 -68.90
C GLY A 54 -31.58 11.81 -67.85
N SER A 55 -31.60 13.15 -67.85
CA SER A 55 -31.92 14.06 -68.96
C SER A 55 -31.49 15.52 -68.67
N THR A 56 -31.69 16.42 -69.64
CA THR A 56 -31.30 17.86 -69.64
C THR A 56 -32.44 18.69 -70.28
N PRO A 57 -32.41 20.03 -70.55
CA PRO A 57 -31.28 20.99 -70.46
C PRO A 57 -31.61 22.47 -70.03
N LYS A 58 -30.57 23.33 -70.14
CA LYS A 58 -30.53 24.83 -70.25
C LYS A 58 -30.29 25.62 -68.95
N SER A 59 -29.52 26.73 -68.92
CA SER A 59 -28.50 27.28 -69.87
C SER A 59 -27.81 28.58 -69.35
N LYS A 60 -26.50 28.78 -69.64
CA LYS A 60 -25.77 30.08 -69.90
C LYS A 60 -25.81 31.19 -68.78
N LYS A 61 -24.88 32.16 -68.60
CA LYS A 61 -23.54 32.54 -69.14
C LYS A 61 -22.90 33.66 -68.22
N PHE A 62 -21.55 33.82 -68.24
CA PHE A 62 -20.75 35.08 -68.13
C PHE A 62 -20.69 35.96 -66.83
N THR A 63 -19.56 35.87 -66.10
CA THR A 63 -18.50 36.92 -65.79
C THR A 63 -18.75 38.43 -65.49
N ILE A 64 -18.07 38.93 -64.41
CA ILE A 64 -17.15 40.12 -64.30
C ILE A 64 -17.60 41.52 -63.70
N LYS A 65 -16.88 41.98 -62.63
CA LYS A 65 -16.55 43.38 -62.15
C LYS A 65 -17.66 44.34 -61.58
N ASN A 66 -17.43 45.39 -60.74
CA ASN A 66 -16.30 45.91 -59.88
C ASN A 66 -16.75 46.98 -58.83
N GLU A 67 -15.84 47.43 -57.91
CA GLU A 67 -15.85 48.70 -57.07
C GLU A 67 -16.89 48.81 -55.89
N LYS A 68 -16.74 49.59 -54.78
CA LYS A 68 -15.84 50.70 -54.29
C LYS A 68 -15.88 50.79 -52.70
N GLU A 69 -15.42 51.73 -51.83
CA GLU A 69 -14.76 53.08 -51.77
C GLU A 69 -14.03 53.30 -50.37
N SER A 70 -13.81 54.53 -49.85
CA SER A 70 -12.93 54.95 -48.70
C SER A 70 -13.39 56.29 -48.01
N ALA A 71 -12.83 56.98 -46.97
CA ALA A 71 -11.62 57.00 -46.09
C ALA A 71 -11.77 58.00 -44.86
N LYS A 72 -10.73 58.19 -43.98
CA LYS A 72 -10.42 59.32 -42.99
C LYS A 72 -11.03 59.28 -41.54
N LYS A 73 -10.62 60.08 -40.50
CA LYS A 73 -9.33 60.63 -39.94
C LYS A 73 -9.59 61.50 -38.62
N GLU A 74 -8.54 61.86 -37.82
CA GLU A 74 -8.40 63.00 -36.83
C GLU A 74 -8.97 62.88 -35.36
N THR A 75 -8.72 63.83 -34.41
CA THR A 75 -7.53 63.95 -33.48
C THR A 75 -7.68 64.92 -32.26
N ASN A 76 -6.94 64.65 -31.15
CA ASN A 76 -6.25 65.58 -30.18
C ASN A 76 -6.89 66.30 -28.94
N LYS A 77 -6.11 66.29 -27.82
CA LYS A 77 -5.88 67.28 -26.70
C LYS A 77 -6.98 67.56 -25.63
N LYS A 78 -6.74 67.41 -24.30
CA LYS A 78 -5.90 68.18 -23.28
C LYS A 78 -6.60 69.46 -22.77
N ASP A 79 -6.51 69.96 -21.52
CA ASP A 79 -5.66 69.70 -20.31
C ASP A 79 -6.51 69.83 -18.97
N GLU A 80 -6.10 70.03 -17.69
CA GLU A 80 -4.86 70.53 -17.02
C GLU A 80 -4.60 70.02 -15.54
N HIS A 81 -4.62 70.88 -14.48
CA HIS A 81 -4.05 70.67 -13.11
C HIS A 81 -5.03 70.99 -11.93
N THR A 82 -4.75 70.86 -10.59
CA THR A 82 -3.50 70.91 -9.78
C THR A 82 -3.61 70.24 -8.38
N ASN A 83 -2.47 70.04 -7.69
CA ASN A 83 -2.22 69.70 -6.25
C ASN A 83 -2.43 68.22 -5.80
N GLY A 84 -1.41 67.46 -5.39
CA GLY A 84 0.05 67.70 -5.50
C GLY A 84 0.95 66.67 -4.78
N GLU A 85 2.02 66.23 -5.47
CA GLU A 85 3.36 65.76 -5.00
C GLU A 85 3.47 64.52 -4.08
N ALA A 86 4.41 63.56 -4.24
CA ALA A 86 5.50 63.29 -5.22
C ALA A 86 5.80 61.76 -5.21
N ASN A 87 5.93 60.98 -6.32
CA ASN A 87 6.88 60.94 -7.47
C ASN A 87 8.18 60.11 -7.23
N GLU A 88 8.73 59.31 -8.18
CA GLU A 88 8.17 58.60 -9.37
C GLU A 88 9.22 57.64 -10.03
N GLU A 89 8.90 57.12 -11.25
CA GLU A 89 9.65 56.16 -12.12
C GLU A 89 9.61 54.67 -11.67
N GLU A 90 9.58 53.63 -12.52
CA GLU A 90 9.55 53.50 -14.01
C GLU A 90 8.22 52.84 -14.52
N GLU A 91 8.04 52.70 -15.84
CA GLU A 91 6.92 51.96 -16.48
C GLU A 91 7.33 50.64 -17.18
N GLU A 92 6.38 49.72 -17.40
CA GLU A 92 6.51 48.62 -18.37
C GLU A 92 6.40 49.12 -19.82
N ILE A 93 7.12 48.50 -20.76
CA ILE A 93 6.55 47.80 -21.95
C ILE A 93 7.66 47.22 -22.86
N GLY A 94 7.69 45.89 -22.98
CA GLY A 94 8.55 45.13 -23.90
C GLY A 94 8.97 43.78 -23.30
N ILE A 95 8.96 42.64 -24.00
CA ILE A 95 8.80 42.36 -25.44
C ILE A 95 7.77 41.23 -25.65
N ARG A 96 7.12 41.19 -26.82
CA ARG A 96 6.07 40.22 -27.19
C ARG A 96 6.48 38.75 -26.99
N LYS A 97 5.68 38.01 -26.22
CA LYS A 97 5.70 36.54 -26.09
C LYS A 97 5.63 35.85 -27.46
N LYS A 98 6.64 35.07 -27.85
CA LYS A 98 6.60 34.19 -29.04
C LYS A 98 6.13 32.77 -28.68
N ARG A 99 4.90 32.45 -29.11
CA ARG A 99 4.38 31.13 -29.51
C ARG A 99 4.97 29.88 -28.80
N ARG A 100 4.23 29.37 -27.80
CA ARG A 100 4.04 27.92 -27.60
C ARG A 100 2.67 27.54 -28.14
N ARG A 101 2.59 26.57 -29.08
CA ARG A 101 1.59 25.48 -29.15
C ARG A 101 1.67 24.72 -30.49
N VAL A 102 1.41 23.41 -30.40
CA VAL A 102 0.92 22.47 -31.43
C VAL A 102 1.66 22.45 -32.78
N ILE A 103 2.32 21.32 -33.04
CA ILE A 103 2.12 20.60 -34.31
C ILE A 103 1.75 19.16 -33.93
N THR A 104 0.56 18.72 -34.33
CA THR A 104 0.14 17.33 -34.41
C THR A 104 0.40 16.83 -35.83
N PHE A 105 0.86 15.58 -35.97
CA PHE A 105 0.65 14.80 -37.19
C PHE A 105 0.23 13.38 -36.80
N GLY A 106 -0.83 12.90 -37.44
CA GLY A 106 -1.06 11.47 -37.65
C GLY A 106 -0.44 11.05 -38.98
N ASP A 107 -0.91 9.90 -39.49
CA ASP A 107 -0.48 9.26 -40.75
C ASP A 107 0.99 8.76 -40.74
N SER A 108 1.36 7.66 -41.42
CA SER A 108 0.60 6.49 -41.89
C SER A 108 1.60 5.40 -42.33
N ASP A 109 1.20 4.14 -42.22
CA ASP A 109 1.58 2.96 -43.03
C ASP A 109 3.00 2.74 -43.62
N SER A 110 3.47 1.50 -43.40
CA SER A 110 4.31 0.68 -44.28
C SER A 110 5.65 1.24 -44.82
N ASP A 111 6.74 0.77 -44.22
CA ASP A 111 8.08 0.73 -44.80
C ASP A 111 8.17 -0.23 -46.01
N SER A 112 8.70 0.25 -47.15
CA SER A 112 9.71 -0.43 -48.00
C SER A 112 9.89 0.27 -49.36
N GLY A 113 11.12 0.59 -49.78
CA GLY A 113 11.34 1.25 -51.08
C GLY A 113 12.72 1.84 -51.40
N GLU A 114 13.82 1.08 -51.26
CA GLU A 114 15.08 1.35 -51.99
C GLU A 114 14.88 1.20 -53.53
N PRO A 115 15.78 1.67 -54.46
CA PRO A 115 17.25 1.70 -54.31
C PRO A 115 18.08 2.82 -55.04
N GLN A 116 19.35 2.98 -54.63
CA GLN A 116 20.60 3.11 -55.47
C GLN A 116 20.76 4.23 -56.55
N THR A 117 21.95 4.73 -56.97
CA THR A 117 23.37 4.33 -56.74
C THR A 117 24.39 5.47 -57.05
N LYS A 118 25.66 5.27 -56.61
CA LYS A 118 26.96 5.70 -57.23
C LYS A 118 27.50 7.15 -57.08
N THR A 119 28.52 7.25 -56.20
CA THR A 119 29.92 7.73 -56.37
C THR A 119 30.44 8.12 -57.78
N PRO A 120 31.53 8.94 -57.94
CA PRO A 120 32.76 8.94 -57.10
C PRO A 120 33.45 10.32 -56.78
N GLU A 121 34.63 10.21 -56.15
CA GLU A 121 35.63 11.24 -55.75
C GLU A 121 36.53 11.72 -56.95
N PRO A 122 37.69 12.43 -56.79
CA PRO A 122 38.36 13.07 -55.62
C PRO A 122 38.98 14.48 -55.86
N ALA A 123 39.66 15.06 -54.85
CA ALA A 123 41.05 15.63 -54.92
C ALA A 123 41.37 16.90 -54.05
N HIS A 124 42.28 16.72 -53.08
CA HIS A 124 43.41 17.57 -52.62
C HIS A 124 43.41 19.12 -52.45
N ASN A 125 43.90 19.51 -51.25
CA ASN A 125 44.98 20.48 -50.93
C ASN A 125 44.75 21.98 -50.59
N ASN A 126 45.18 22.29 -49.34
CA ASN A 126 46.21 23.27 -48.92
C ASN A 126 45.88 24.69 -48.39
N ASN A 127 46.44 24.92 -47.18
CA ASN A 127 47.28 26.04 -46.72
C ASN A 127 46.69 27.33 -46.09
N ASN A 128 46.81 27.35 -44.75
CA ASN A 128 47.71 28.23 -43.96
C ASN A 128 47.26 29.57 -43.34
N ASN A 129 47.78 29.73 -42.11
CA ASN A 129 48.16 30.96 -41.38
C ASN A 129 47.03 31.85 -40.81
N ASN A 130 47.03 32.18 -39.49
CA ASN A 130 48.01 32.95 -38.68
C ASN A 130 47.96 34.47 -38.99
N THR A 131 47.98 35.42 -38.04
CA THR A 131 48.37 35.34 -36.61
C THR A 131 47.87 36.57 -35.81
N GLU A 132 47.74 36.44 -34.47
CA GLU A 132 47.75 37.50 -33.43
C GLU A 132 46.68 38.63 -33.48
N GLY A 133 46.39 39.38 -32.39
CA GLY A 133 46.88 39.35 -31.00
C GLY A 133 45.77 39.74 -29.99
N LYS A 134 45.85 39.32 -28.72
CA LYS A 134 46.42 40.09 -27.59
C LYS A 134 45.66 41.43 -27.36
N ASP A 135 44.86 41.56 -26.29
CA ASP A 135 45.44 41.65 -24.95
C ASP A 135 44.58 41.15 -23.76
N LYS A 136 45.33 40.61 -22.76
CA LYS A 136 45.22 40.75 -21.29
C LYS A 136 43.84 41.11 -20.70
N LYS A 137 43.19 40.20 -19.96
CA LYS A 137 43.41 39.84 -18.52
C LYS A 137 43.06 40.96 -17.53
N PRO A 138 42.34 40.61 -16.44
CA PRO A 138 43.03 40.16 -15.21
C PRO A 138 42.75 38.69 -14.82
N PHE A 139 43.40 38.24 -13.73
CA PHE A 139 42.97 37.11 -12.89
C PHE A 139 41.79 37.57 -11.99
N GLY A 140 40.96 36.73 -11.34
CA GLY A 140 40.86 35.26 -11.33
C GLY A 140 40.74 34.69 -9.90
N LEU A 141 39.79 33.75 -9.67
CA LEU A 141 39.56 32.96 -8.43
C LEU A 141 39.13 33.79 -7.18
N SER A 142 38.50 33.25 -6.13
CA SER A 142 38.29 31.86 -5.68
C SER A 142 36.90 31.60 -5.05
N SER A 143 36.72 30.46 -4.38
CA SER A 143 35.57 30.09 -3.55
C SER A 143 35.41 30.94 -2.27
N PHE A 144 34.16 31.04 -1.80
CA PHE A 144 33.67 31.51 -0.49
C PHE A 144 32.49 30.59 -0.13
N GLU A 145 32.29 29.98 1.04
CA GLU A 145 32.92 30.05 2.37
C GLU A 145 32.91 31.42 3.07
N TRP A 146 32.48 31.43 4.34
CA TRP A 146 32.53 32.56 5.28
C TRP A 146 32.71 32.01 6.71
N PRO A 147 33.40 32.71 7.62
CA PRO A 147 34.49 33.67 7.38
C PRO A 147 35.67 33.53 8.37
N ILE A 148 36.75 34.30 8.13
CA ILE A 148 37.59 35.09 9.08
C ILE A 148 39.08 35.10 8.69
N LYS A 149 39.57 36.33 8.41
CA LYS A 149 40.88 36.97 8.68
C LYS A 149 42.11 36.10 9.01
N GLU A 150 43.34 36.44 8.59
CA GLU A 150 43.86 37.48 7.66
C GLU A 150 45.32 37.12 7.30
N ASP A 151 45.89 37.78 6.29
CA ASP A 151 47.19 37.48 5.69
C ASP A 151 48.41 37.56 6.63
N ASN A 152 49.46 36.75 6.37
CA ASN A 152 50.64 37.27 5.63
C ASN A 152 51.66 36.19 5.18
N ALA A 153 52.52 36.60 4.23
CA ALA A 153 53.57 35.82 3.57
C ALA A 153 54.91 35.83 4.37
N GLU A 154 56.10 35.36 3.93
CA GLU A 154 56.59 35.01 2.59
C GLU A 154 57.88 34.13 2.63
N SER A 155 58.29 33.57 1.47
CA SER A 155 59.69 33.27 1.06
C SER A 155 60.54 32.15 1.73
N ALA A 156 60.49 30.96 1.12
CA ALA A 156 61.59 30.26 0.42
C ALA A 156 63.08 30.21 0.91
N LYS A 157 63.65 28.98 0.81
CA LYS A 157 65.07 28.58 0.49
C LYS A 157 66.21 28.61 1.56
N LYS A 158 66.52 27.41 2.09
CA LYS A 158 67.83 26.67 2.22
C LYS A 158 67.63 25.57 3.29
N LYS A 159 67.97 24.28 3.17
CA LYS A 159 69.04 23.48 2.50
C LYS A 159 70.39 23.49 3.25
N ALA A 160 70.96 22.29 3.46
CA ALA A 160 72.14 21.94 4.29
C ALA A 160 71.88 22.00 5.81
N GLU A 161 72.43 21.11 6.67
CA GLU A 161 73.11 19.80 6.49
C GLU A 161 73.09 19.03 7.85
N GLU A 162 73.27 17.70 7.82
CA GLU A 162 74.01 16.79 8.77
C GLU A 162 73.87 16.92 10.33
N GLU A 163 73.96 15.86 11.17
CA GLU A 163 74.07 14.40 10.97
C GLU A 163 73.57 13.56 12.19
N THR A 164 73.70 12.23 12.06
CA THR A 164 73.70 11.08 13.03
C THR A 164 73.74 11.34 14.57
N ALA A 165 73.27 10.45 15.48
CA ALA A 165 72.57 9.14 15.49
C ALA A 165 71.94 8.92 16.91
N GLY A 166 71.12 7.91 17.24
CA GLY A 166 70.52 6.80 16.47
C GLY A 166 69.68 5.87 17.39
N GLY A 167 68.75 5.08 16.84
CA GLY A 167 67.88 4.15 17.58
C GLY A 167 67.08 3.22 16.63
N PRO A 168 66.67 2.00 17.04
CA PRO A 168 66.65 0.89 16.08
C PRO A 168 65.30 0.49 15.44
N ALA A 169 65.42 0.07 14.18
CA ALA A 169 64.74 -1.07 13.53
C ALA A 169 63.21 -1.06 13.32
N THR A 170 62.79 -0.57 12.14
CA THR A 170 61.74 -1.24 11.33
C THR A 170 62.30 -1.59 9.96
N LYS A 171 62.03 -2.81 9.46
CA LYS A 171 62.56 -3.27 8.14
C LYS A 171 61.62 -2.82 7.01
N LYS A 172 62.16 -2.06 6.06
CA LYS A 172 61.58 -1.85 4.72
C LYS A 172 62.32 -2.69 3.68
N VAL A 173 61.59 -3.18 2.68
CA VAL A 173 62.10 -3.54 1.35
C VAL A 173 61.30 -2.63 0.40
N LYS A 174 61.85 -1.49 -0.06
CA LYS A 174 62.89 -1.27 -1.08
C LYS A 174 62.35 -1.55 -2.49
N LEU A 175 62.31 -0.51 -3.32
CA LEU A 175 61.62 -0.48 -4.62
C LEU A 175 62.37 0.50 -5.55
N GLU A 176 63.27 -0.03 -6.38
CA GLU A 176 64.16 0.65 -7.36
C GLU A 176 64.94 -0.47 -8.11
N ALA A 177 65.43 -0.34 -9.36
CA ALA A 177 65.03 0.44 -10.54
C ALA A 177 65.85 -0.03 -11.78
N GLY A 178 65.28 0.05 -13.00
CA GLY A 178 65.97 -0.28 -14.28
C GLY A 178 65.87 -1.76 -14.72
N LYS A 179 66.08 -2.11 -16.00
CA LYS A 179 66.52 -1.32 -17.18
C LYS A 179 65.93 -1.88 -18.50
N ARG A 180 66.10 -1.15 -19.63
CA ARG A 180 65.52 -1.42 -20.97
C ARG A 180 66.01 -2.71 -21.67
N ILE A 181 65.12 -3.27 -22.49
CA ILE A 181 65.27 -3.70 -23.90
C ILE A 181 63.91 -3.28 -24.54
N GLU A 182 63.81 -2.26 -25.40
CA GLU A 182 64.06 -2.22 -26.87
C GLU A 182 62.95 -2.88 -27.72
N GLU A 183 62.75 -2.36 -28.93
CA GLU A 183 61.49 -2.41 -29.71
C GLU A 183 61.53 -3.47 -30.82
N GLU A 184 60.41 -4.13 -31.12
CA GLU A 184 60.05 -4.57 -32.48
C GLU A 184 58.55 -5.01 -32.56
N ASP A 185 57.91 -4.65 -33.68
CA ASP A 185 56.62 -5.05 -34.29
C ASP A 185 55.34 -5.37 -33.48
N GLY A 186 54.21 -4.86 -33.99
CA GLY A 186 52.83 -5.26 -33.65
C GLY A 186 52.23 -6.25 -34.68
N PRO A 187 50.89 -6.32 -34.89
CA PRO A 187 49.83 -5.42 -34.42
C PRO A 187 48.60 -6.15 -33.81
N GLU A 188 47.45 -5.45 -33.74
CA GLU A 188 46.07 -6.00 -33.71
C GLU A 188 45.68 -7.06 -32.64
N GLU A 189 45.43 -6.64 -31.39
CA GLU A 189 44.43 -7.33 -30.54
C GLU A 189 43.76 -6.41 -29.49
N LEU A 190 42.94 -5.44 -29.94
CA LEU A 190 42.22 -4.49 -29.06
C LEU A 190 40.77 -4.22 -29.47
N ALA A 191 40.02 -5.26 -29.87
CA ALA A 191 38.62 -5.12 -30.31
C ALA A 191 37.66 -6.25 -29.87
N THR A 192 38.14 -7.32 -29.21
CA THR A 192 37.37 -8.57 -29.01
C THR A 192 37.47 -9.12 -27.58
N ALA A 193 37.08 -8.31 -26.59
CA ALA A 193 37.03 -8.68 -25.17
C ALA A 193 35.77 -8.15 -24.44
N LEU A 194 34.64 -8.14 -25.14
CA LEU A 194 33.31 -7.84 -24.59
C LEU A 194 32.43 -9.10 -24.66
N ASP A 195 31.47 -9.21 -23.74
CA ASP A 195 30.51 -10.32 -23.56
C ASP A 195 31.05 -11.69 -23.09
N GLU A 196 32.01 -11.71 -22.15
CA GLU A 196 32.04 -12.78 -21.12
C GLU A 196 31.39 -12.29 -19.81
N PRO A 197 30.41 -13.03 -19.24
CA PRO A 197 29.79 -12.66 -17.97
C PRO A 197 30.73 -12.93 -16.78
N VAL A 198 30.93 -11.92 -15.93
CA VAL A 198 31.82 -12.02 -14.75
C VAL A 198 31.31 -13.06 -13.75
N VAL A 199 31.89 -14.26 -13.77
CA VAL A 199 31.52 -15.36 -12.86
C VAL A 199 32.13 -15.11 -11.47
N TRP A 200 31.31 -14.60 -10.55
CA TRP A 200 31.73 -14.26 -9.18
C TRP A 200 32.14 -15.49 -8.35
N ALA A 201 33.02 -15.30 -7.38
CA ALA A 201 33.54 -16.37 -6.52
C ALA A 201 32.45 -17.25 -5.87
N HIS A 202 31.34 -16.66 -5.43
CA HIS A 202 30.26 -17.41 -4.76
C HIS A 202 29.49 -18.32 -5.73
N GLN A 203 29.32 -17.93 -7.00
CA GLN A 203 28.66 -18.76 -8.02
C GLN A 203 29.45 -20.05 -8.33
N LYS A 204 30.74 -20.08 -7.99
CA LYS A 204 31.63 -21.25 -8.12
C LYS A 204 31.50 -22.24 -6.95
N LEU A 205 30.84 -21.87 -5.84
CA LEU A 205 30.72 -22.70 -4.63
C LEU A 205 29.78 -23.90 -4.86
N GLU A 206 30.34 -25.11 -4.78
CA GLU A 206 29.61 -26.36 -5.05
C GLU A 206 28.35 -26.57 -4.21
N PHE A 207 28.30 -26.07 -2.97
CA PHE A 207 27.14 -26.24 -2.08
C PHE A 207 25.99 -25.26 -2.38
N LEU A 208 26.21 -24.20 -3.18
CA LEU A 208 25.16 -23.28 -3.63
C LEU A 208 24.53 -23.68 -4.96
N LYS A 209 25.13 -24.63 -5.70
CA LYS A 209 24.61 -25.05 -7.00
C LYS A 209 23.21 -25.67 -6.84
N PRO A 210 22.22 -25.39 -7.72
CA PRO A 210 20.83 -25.78 -7.49
C PRO A 210 20.58 -27.29 -7.32
N ASN A 211 21.48 -28.14 -7.83
CA ASN A 211 21.45 -29.60 -7.64
C ASN A 211 22.16 -30.10 -6.36
N LYS A 212 22.81 -29.21 -5.60
CA LYS A 212 23.62 -29.52 -4.41
C LYS A 212 23.19 -28.75 -3.16
N ILE A 213 22.44 -27.66 -3.31
CA ILE A 213 21.87 -26.87 -2.22
C ILE A 213 21.03 -27.72 -1.26
N LYS A 214 21.11 -27.34 0.02
CA LYS A 214 20.44 -27.96 1.16
C LYS A 214 20.05 -26.90 2.20
N ASP A 215 19.04 -27.19 3.01
CA ASP A 215 18.72 -26.40 4.21
C ASP A 215 19.72 -26.70 5.34
N ILE A 216 19.65 -25.98 6.46
CA ILE A 216 20.59 -26.14 7.58
C ILE A 216 20.56 -27.55 8.23
N GLN A 217 19.46 -28.30 8.06
CA GLN A 217 19.31 -29.68 8.53
C GLN A 217 19.81 -30.73 7.51
N GLY A 218 20.21 -30.28 6.32
CA GLY A 218 20.73 -31.13 5.25
C GLY A 218 19.68 -31.66 4.28
N ASN A 219 18.41 -31.28 4.42
CA ASN A 219 17.32 -31.60 3.48
C ASN A 219 17.56 -30.89 2.14
N ARG A 220 17.01 -31.43 1.05
CA ARG A 220 17.09 -30.84 -0.30
C ARG A 220 15.75 -30.24 -0.73
N PRO A 221 15.73 -29.27 -1.65
CA PRO A 221 14.50 -28.83 -2.32
C PRO A 221 13.68 -30.03 -2.84
N GLY A 222 12.39 -30.09 -2.48
CA GLY A 222 11.51 -31.23 -2.76
C GLY A 222 11.35 -32.23 -1.60
N SER A 223 12.14 -32.14 -0.53
CA SER A 223 11.80 -32.77 0.75
C SER A 223 10.71 -31.96 1.45
N GLU A 224 9.71 -32.62 2.02
CA GLU A 224 8.66 -32.01 2.86
C GLU A 224 9.25 -31.19 4.03
N LYS A 225 10.38 -31.63 4.58
CA LYS A 225 11.06 -30.99 5.71
C LYS A 225 11.97 -29.82 5.32
N TYR A 226 12.19 -29.57 4.03
CA TYR A 226 13.12 -28.54 3.54
C TYR A 226 12.68 -27.13 3.93
N ASP A 227 13.43 -26.44 4.80
CA ASP A 227 13.22 -25.02 5.08
C ASP A 227 14.16 -24.13 4.24
N GLY A 228 13.70 -23.75 3.04
CA GLY A 228 14.42 -22.89 2.09
C GLY A 228 14.70 -21.46 2.58
N ARG A 229 14.32 -21.12 3.81
CA ARG A 229 14.78 -19.95 4.56
C ARG A 229 16.20 -20.10 5.13
N THR A 230 16.75 -21.31 5.10
CA THR A 230 18.06 -21.66 5.66
C THR A 230 18.94 -22.35 4.62
N LEU A 231 20.24 -22.39 4.87
CA LEU A 231 21.24 -22.93 3.95
C LEU A 231 22.30 -23.73 4.72
N PHE A 232 22.61 -24.94 4.25
CA PHE A 232 23.79 -25.69 4.69
C PHE A 232 25.07 -25.03 4.17
N VAL A 233 25.91 -24.53 5.07
CA VAL A 233 27.25 -24.03 4.76
C VAL A 233 28.27 -24.98 5.40
N PRO A 234 29.17 -25.63 4.63
CA PRO A 234 30.13 -26.58 5.20
C PRO A 234 31.07 -25.94 6.22
N GLU A 235 31.28 -26.58 7.38
CA GLU A 235 32.18 -26.04 8.41
C GLU A 235 33.64 -25.94 7.93
N SER A 236 34.07 -26.84 7.05
CA SER A 236 35.37 -26.78 6.37
C SER A 236 35.53 -25.54 5.50
N PHE A 237 34.44 -24.98 4.97
CA PHE A 237 34.43 -23.69 4.28
C PHE A 237 34.40 -22.52 5.28
N LEU A 238 33.56 -22.57 6.32
CA LEU A 238 33.50 -21.52 7.35
C LEU A 238 34.85 -21.27 8.04
N ASN A 239 35.68 -22.31 8.20
CA ASN A 239 36.98 -22.20 8.85
C ASN A 239 38.09 -21.55 7.98
N THR A 240 37.98 -21.56 6.65
CA THR A 240 38.96 -20.86 5.77
C THR A 240 38.72 -19.35 5.72
N LEU A 241 37.50 -18.89 6.00
CA LEU A 241 37.09 -17.49 5.91
C LEU A 241 37.80 -16.56 6.92
N THR A 242 37.73 -15.26 6.61
CA THR A 242 38.00 -14.20 7.57
C THR A 242 36.89 -14.15 8.63
N PRO A 243 37.17 -13.69 9.88
CA PRO A 243 36.18 -13.69 10.95
C PRO A 243 34.86 -12.96 10.64
N ALA A 244 34.92 -11.81 9.96
CA ALA A 244 33.72 -11.05 9.58
C ALA A 244 32.92 -11.74 8.46
N MET A 245 33.59 -12.32 7.46
CA MET A 245 32.93 -13.08 6.40
C MET A 245 32.34 -14.39 6.94
N ARG A 246 32.98 -15.01 7.94
CA ARG A 246 32.42 -16.15 8.69
C ARG A 246 31.12 -15.75 9.40
N GLN A 247 31.11 -14.66 10.19
CA GLN A 247 29.89 -14.14 10.82
C GLN A 247 28.76 -13.92 9.79
N TRP A 248 29.08 -13.34 8.63
CA TRP A 248 28.10 -13.13 7.56
C TRP A 248 27.54 -14.45 7.01
N TRP A 249 28.40 -15.46 6.75
CA TRP A 249 27.95 -16.78 6.27
C TRP A 249 27.15 -17.56 7.33
N GLU A 250 27.49 -17.42 8.61
CA GLU A 250 26.74 -18.00 9.74
C GLU A 250 25.34 -17.37 9.86
N ILE A 251 25.18 -16.07 9.59
CA ILE A 251 23.87 -15.40 9.52
C ILE A 251 23.12 -15.78 8.23
N LYS A 252 23.79 -15.81 7.07
CA LYS A 252 23.20 -16.22 5.78
C LYS A 252 22.72 -17.69 5.78
N SER A 253 23.37 -18.55 6.57
CA SER A 253 22.92 -19.92 6.83
C SER A 253 21.54 -19.98 7.51
N GLN A 254 21.21 -18.99 8.36
CA GLN A 254 19.96 -18.91 9.13
C GLN A 254 18.87 -18.06 8.45
N HIS A 255 19.29 -17.09 7.61
CA HIS A 255 18.43 -16.12 6.91
C HIS A 255 18.76 -16.10 5.40
N TYR A 256 18.67 -17.25 4.75
CA TYR A 256 18.96 -17.42 3.33
C TYR A 256 17.91 -16.74 2.43
N ASP A 257 16.67 -16.62 2.89
CA ASP A 257 15.58 -15.91 2.22
C ASP A 257 15.67 -14.37 2.32
N CYS A 258 16.64 -13.83 3.05
CA CYS A 258 16.79 -12.40 3.31
C CYS A 258 18.04 -11.80 2.65
N VAL A 259 17.91 -10.59 2.12
CA VAL A 259 19.05 -9.71 1.78
C VAL A 259 19.64 -9.19 3.09
N LEU A 260 20.94 -9.38 3.34
CA LEU A 260 21.58 -8.93 4.58
C LEU A 260 22.21 -7.56 4.37
N PHE A 261 21.72 -6.56 5.11
CA PHE A 261 22.41 -5.28 5.27
C PHE A 261 23.38 -5.42 6.45
N PHE A 262 24.67 -5.67 6.16
CA PHE A 262 25.67 -6.09 7.14
C PHE A 262 26.55 -4.92 7.57
N LYS A 263 26.42 -4.49 8.84
CA LYS A 263 27.10 -3.28 9.33
C LYS A 263 28.62 -3.44 9.47
N VAL A 264 29.38 -2.61 8.76
CA VAL A 264 30.84 -2.52 8.81
C VAL A 264 31.23 -1.06 9.03
N GLY A 265 31.36 -0.68 10.30
CA GLY A 265 31.52 0.72 10.68
C GLY A 265 30.30 1.53 10.26
N LYS A 266 30.51 2.68 9.60
CA LYS A 266 29.44 3.58 9.14
C LYS A 266 28.64 3.08 7.93
N PHE A 267 28.96 1.91 7.35
CA PHE A 267 28.34 1.40 6.12
C PHE A 267 27.59 0.09 6.36
N TYR A 268 26.46 -0.10 5.66
CA TYR A 268 25.89 -1.42 5.44
C TYR A 268 26.49 -1.97 4.14
N GLU A 269 27.23 -3.07 4.25
CA GLU A 269 27.80 -3.81 3.13
C GLU A 269 26.87 -4.98 2.77
N LEU A 270 26.85 -5.32 1.48
CA LEU A 270 26.14 -6.44 0.88
C LEU A 270 27.18 -7.30 0.17
N TYR A 271 27.19 -8.61 0.44
CA TYR A 271 28.16 -9.54 -0.14
C TYR A 271 27.50 -10.58 -1.03
N HIS A 272 28.25 -11.08 -2.01
CA HIS A 272 27.88 -12.20 -2.85
C HIS A 272 26.55 -11.94 -3.57
N MET A 273 25.56 -12.83 -3.49
CA MET A 273 24.26 -12.63 -4.15
C MET A 273 23.41 -11.49 -3.53
N ASP A 274 23.73 -10.98 -2.33
CA ASP A 274 23.11 -9.76 -1.80
C ASP A 274 23.66 -8.53 -2.53
N ALA A 275 24.95 -8.55 -2.90
CA ALA A 275 25.57 -7.48 -3.67
C ALA A 275 24.98 -7.40 -5.09
N GLU A 276 24.68 -8.54 -5.71
CA GLU A 276 24.01 -8.60 -7.02
C GLU A 276 22.60 -7.99 -6.95
N VAL A 277 21.82 -8.26 -5.90
CA VAL A 277 20.53 -7.58 -5.66
C VAL A 277 20.71 -6.08 -5.41
N GLY A 278 21.75 -5.66 -4.70
CA GLY A 278 22.08 -4.24 -4.54
C GLY A 278 22.39 -3.53 -5.86
N VAL A 279 23.09 -4.21 -6.77
CA VAL A 279 23.38 -3.66 -8.11
C VAL A 279 22.14 -3.66 -9.01
N SER A 280 21.38 -4.76 -9.09
CA SER A 280 20.21 -4.84 -9.98
C SER A 280 19.03 -4.00 -9.48
N GLU A 281 18.77 -3.98 -8.17
CA GLU A 281 17.55 -3.39 -7.62
C GLU A 281 17.70 -1.99 -7.05
N LEU A 282 18.90 -1.61 -6.58
CA LEU A 282 19.18 -0.31 -5.98
C LEU A 282 20.16 0.55 -6.80
N GLY A 283 20.64 0.04 -7.94
CA GLY A 283 21.55 0.77 -8.83
C GLY A 283 22.95 1.00 -8.26
N PHE A 284 23.40 0.13 -7.34
CA PHE A 284 24.77 0.19 -6.82
C PHE A 284 25.80 -0.17 -7.90
N SER A 285 27.07 0.18 -7.64
CA SER A 285 28.22 -0.34 -8.39
C SER A 285 28.95 -1.40 -7.56
N PHE A 286 29.53 -2.40 -8.23
CA PHE A 286 30.41 -3.35 -7.54
C PHE A 286 31.71 -2.69 -7.11
N MET A 287 32.12 -2.95 -5.87
CA MET A 287 33.42 -2.56 -5.33
C MET A 287 34.52 -3.48 -5.87
N LYS A 288 35.74 -2.97 -6.04
CA LYS A 288 36.87 -3.73 -6.60
C LYS A 288 37.25 -4.91 -5.69
N GLY A 289 37.04 -6.14 -6.16
CA GLY A 289 37.42 -7.37 -5.46
C GLY A 289 37.09 -8.63 -6.27
N GLU A 290 37.51 -9.80 -5.78
CA GLU A 290 37.29 -11.11 -6.42
C GLU A 290 35.86 -11.67 -6.22
N PHE A 291 35.10 -11.05 -5.32
CA PHE A 291 33.72 -11.41 -5.01
C PHE A 291 32.80 -10.19 -5.15
N ALA A 292 31.57 -10.42 -5.61
CA ALA A 292 30.53 -9.40 -5.65
C ALA A 292 30.37 -8.74 -4.28
N HIS A 293 30.55 -7.42 -4.22
CA HIS A 293 30.47 -6.60 -3.02
C HIS A 293 29.95 -5.22 -3.41
N SER A 294 29.00 -4.67 -2.65
CA SER A 294 28.51 -3.30 -2.74
C SER A 294 28.08 -2.82 -1.35
N GLY A 295 27.82 -1.53 -1.16
CA GLY A 295 27.40 -1.00 0.15
C GLY A 295 26.99 0.46 0.12
N PHE A 296 26.40 0.92 1.23
CA PHE A 296 25.85 2.27 1.37
C PHE A 296 25.96 2.79 2.82
N PRO A 297 26.00 4.11 3.07
CA PRO A 297 26.17 4.67 4.42
C PRO A 297 24.92 4.54 5.29
N GLU A 298 25.10 4.52 6.62
CA GLU A 298 24.03 4.36 7.63
C GLU A 298 22.83 5.30 7.42
N THR A 299 23.09 6.54 7.00
CA THR A 299 22.06 7.57 6.71
C THR A 299 21.09 7.19 5.59
N ALA A 300 21.46 6.28 4.68
CA ALA A 300 20.65 5.88 3.54
C ALA A 300 19.77 4.63 3.79
N TYR A 301 19.85 4.00 4.99
CA TYR A 301 19.14 2.76 5.34
C TYR A 301 17.64 2.79 4.98
N ASP A 302 16.93 3.83 5.42
CA ASP A 302 15.50 4.10 5.19
C ASP A 302 15.13 3.84 3.71
N ARG A 303 15.70 4.66 2.82
CA ARG A 303 15.48 4.62 1.36
C ARG A 303 15.86 3.27 0.72
N MET A 304 16.93 2.62 1.18
CA MET A 304 17.39 1.35 0.59
C MET A 304 16.54 0.16 1.05
N SER A 305 16.13 0.14 2.32
CA SER A 305 15.27 -0.91 2.88
C SER A 305 13.87 -0.87 2.25
N THR A 306 13.19 0.29 2.27
CA THR A 306 11.86 0.44 1.66
C THR A 306 11.86 0.09 0.18
N SER A 307 12.89 0.48 -0.59
CA SER A 307 12.98 0.14 -2.02
C SER A 307 13.16 -1.35 -2.31
N LEU A 308 13.72 -2.14 -1.37
CA LEU A 308 13.77 -3.60 -1.51
C LEU A 308 12.46 -4.25 -1.02
N ILE A 309 11.87 -3.74 0.06
CA ILE A 309 10.62 -4.26 0.65
C ILE A 309 9.44 -4.08 -0.33
N GLU A 310 9.32 -2.92 -0.98
CA GLU A 310 8.30 -2.68 -2.01
C GLU A 310 8.47 -3.58 -3.24
N LYS A 311 9.71 -4.00 -3.55
CA LYS A 311 10.04 -4.97 -4.60
C LYS A 311 9.82 -6.44 -4.18
N GLY A 312 9.37 -6.69 -2.95
CA GLY A 312 9.05 -8.02 -2.42
C GLY A 312 10.20 -8.75 -1.71
N TYR A 313 11.38 -8.12 -1.57
CA TYR A 313 12.50 -8.71 -0.84
C TYR A 313 12.32 -8.60 0.67
N LYS A 314 12.86 -9.58 1.40
CA LYS A 314 13.03 -9.50 2.86
C LYS A 314 14.38 -8.89 3.17
N VAL A 315 14.43 -7.91 4.06
CA VAL A 315 15.67 -7.22 4.47
C VAL A 315 15.97 -7.55 5.92
N ALA A 316 17.13 -8.14 6.18
CA ALA A 316 17.66 -8.31 7.54
C ALA A 316 18.65 -7.19 7.85
N ARG A 317 18.44 -6.47 8.96
CA ARG A 317 19.39 -5.46 9.46
C ARG A 317 20.32 -6.11 10.48
N ILE A 318 21.60 -6.20 10.16
CA ILE A 318 22.64 -6.75 11.04
C ILE A 318 23.46 -5.58 11.55
N GLU A 319 23.41 -5.29 12.84
CA GLU A 319 24.20 -4.22 13.46
C GLU A 319 25.45 -4.76 14.16
N GLN A 320 26.41 -3.88 14.42
CA GLN A 320 27.49 -4.13 15.37
C GLN A 320 26.94 -3.90 16.78
N THR A 321 27.07 -4.88 17.69
CA THR A 321 26.52 -4.81 19.06
C THR A 321 27.59 -4.56 20.14
N GLU A 322 28.79 -4.17 19.70
CA GLU A 322 29.97 -3.85 20.51
C GLU A 322 30.82 -2.80 19.79
N THR A 323 31.50 -1.93 20.54
CA THR A 323 32.58 -1.09 19.99
C THR A 323 33.92 -1.85 19.94
N PRO A 324 34.95 -1.35 19.22
CA PRO A 324 36.29 -1.93 19.25
C PRO A 324 36.89 -2.03 20.66
N GLU A 325 36.58 -1.08 21.55
CA GLU A 325 37.01 -1.06 22.96
C GLU A 325 36.32 -2.17 23.75
N MET A 326 35.00 -2.35 23.58
CA MET A 326 34.25 -3.44 24.20
C MET A 326 34.77 -4.81 23.75
N MET A 327 35.09 -4.97 22.47
CA MET A 327 35.70 -6.17 21.91
C MET A 327 37.10 -6.44 22.50
N GLN A 328 37.94 -5.41 22.62
CA GLN A 328 39.24 -5.54 23.29
C GLN A 328 39.08 -5.98 24.76
N GLU A 329 38.13 -5.40 25.50
CA GLU A 329 37.88 -5.76 26.90
C GLU A 329 37.36 -7.19 27.03
N ARG A 330 36.44 -7.62 26.15
CA ARG A 330 35.99 -9.02 26.05
C ARG A 330 37.17 -9.98 25.87
N CYS A 331 38.09 -9.70 24.95
CA CYS A 331 39.27 -10.54 24.72
C CYS A 331 40.21 -10.60 25.94
N LYS A 332 40.38 -9.50 26.71
CA LYS A 332 41.13 -9.52 27.98
C LYS A 332 40.45 -10.41 29.01
N VAL A 333 39.16 -10.18 29.26
CA VAL A 333 38.37 -10.87 30.30
C VAL A 333 38.25 -12.36 30.02
N GLN A 334 37.93 -12.74 28.77
CA GLN A 334 37.80 -14.14 28.36
C GLN A 334 39.16 -14.82 28.11
N ARG A 335 40.27 -14.06 28.09
CA ARG A 335 41.64 -14.52 27.76
C ARG A 335 41.72 -15.23 26.41
N THR A 336 40.83 -14.88 25.47
CA THR A 336 40.67 -15.57 24.19
C THR A 336 41.66 -15.07 23.14
N ASN A 337 42.31 -16.02 22.46
CA ASN A 337 43.36 -15.75 21.47
C ASN A 337 42.97 -16.07 20.01
N SER A 338 41.75 -16.56 19.75
CA SER A 338 41.34 -16.98 18.41
C SER A 338 41.33 -15.82 17.41
N LYS A 339 41.46 -16.15 16.11
CA LYS A 339 41.18 -15.16 15.05
C LYS A 339 39.72 -14.68 15.09
N TYR A 340 38.80 -15.54 15.53
CA TYR A 340 37.36 -15.26 15.52
C TYR A 340 36.92 -14.26 16.60
N ASP A 341 37.61 -14.22 17.75
CA ASP A 341 37.25 -13.32 18.86
C ASP A 341 37.71 -11.87 18.63
N LYS A 342 38.61 -11.66 17.65
CA LYS A 342 39.24 -10.36 17.33
C LYS A 342 38.44 -9.53 16.32
N VAL A 343 37.12 -9.72 16.30
CA VAL A 343 36.16 -8.84 15.62
C VAL A 343 34.98 -8.52 16.55
N VAL A 344 34.40 -7.33 16.38
CA VAL A 344 33.18 -6.95 17.10
C VAL A 344 32.04 -7.92 16.78
N ARG A 345 31.19 -8.16 17.77
CA ARG A 345 29.96 -8.96 17.64
C ARG A 345 28.98 -8.28 16.69
N ARG A 346 28.28 -9.09 15.91
CA ARG A 346 27.21 -8.69 15.01
C ARG A 346 26.01 -9.60 15.19
N GLU A 347 24.82 -9.02 15.20
CA GLU A 347 23.55 -9.72 15.40
C GLU A 347 22.50 -9.14 14.46
N VAL A 348 21.57 -9.98 14.01
CA VAL A 348 20.33 -9.51 13.38
C VAL A 348 19.56 -8.74 14.44
N CYS A 349 19.18 -7.50 14.12
CA CYS A 349 18.39 -6.63 15.00
C CYS A 349 16.92 -6.53 14.59
N GLN A 350 16.61 -6.82 13.33
CA GLN A 350 15.27 -6.85 12.76
C GLN A 350 15.29 -7.59 11.41
N VAL A 351 14.23 -8.32 11.08
CA VAL A 351 13.95 -8.75 9.70
C VAL A 351 12.63 -8.11 9.25
N THR A 352 12.67 -7.40 8.13
CA THR A 352 11.53 -6.61 7.63
C THR A 352 11.08 -7.16 6.28
N VAL A 353 9.78 -7.35 6.14
CA VAL A 353 9.05 -7.61 4.89
C VAL A 353 7.79 -6.75 4.90
N LYS A 354 7.08 -6.62 3.78
CA LYS A 354 5.99 -5.64 3.59
C LYS A 354 4.85 -5.71 4.61
N GLY A 355 4.59 -6.86 5.24
CA GLY A 355 3.62 -7.03 6.33
C GLY A 355 4.23 -7.10 7.74
N THR A 356 5.51 -6.77 7.89
CA THR A 356 6.21 -6.62 9.19
C THR A 356 6.94 -5.28 9.30
N GLU A 357 6.48 -4.28 8.55
CA GLU A 357 6.98 -2.91 8.67
C GLU A 357 6.46 -2.29 9.97
N VAL A 358 7.40 -1.97 10.86
CA VAL A 358 7.19 -1.09 12.01
C VAL A 358 7.95 0.21 11.76
N PHE A 359 7.32 1.35 12.05
CA PHE A 359 7.96 2.66 11.90
C PHE A 359 8.71 3.04 13.17
N GLY A 360 9.75 3.86 13.04
CA GLY A 360 10.60 4.17 14.20
C GLY A 360 11.90 4.87 13.84
N GLN A 361 12.95 4.60 14.62
CA GLN A 361 14.18 5.41 14.60
C GLN A 361 14.84 5.50 13.21
N GLN A 362 14.92 4.38 12.47
CA GLN A 362 15.65 4.29 11.19
C GLN A 362 14.75 4.25 9.94
N VAL A 363 13.44 4.03 10.08
CA VAL A 363 12.46 3.92 8.96
C VAL A 363 11.35 4.95 9.12
N ARG A 364 11.04 5.73 8.09
CA ARG A 364 9.94 6.72 8.11
C ARG A 364 8.57 6.07 7.88
N ILE A 365 7.54 6.65 8.49
CA ILE A 365 6.15 6.41 8.07
C ILE A 365 6.05 6.77 6.58
N THR A 366 5.55 5.85 5.77
CA THR A 366 5.47 6.04 4.31
C THR A 366 4.28 6.91 3.92
N THR A 367 4.29 7.45 2.71
CA THR A 367 3.15 8.18 2.13
C THR A 367 1.93 7.28 1.85
N ASN A 368 2.13 5.95 1.87
CA ASN A 368 1.09 4.97 1.65
C ASN A 368 0.28 4.75 2.95
N HIS A 369 -0.95 5.27 2.94
CA HIS A 369 -1.86 5.22 4.08
C HIS A 369 -2.55 3.86 4.25
N ALA A 370 -2.56 3.01 3.22
CA ALA A 370 -3.26 1.72 3.27
C ALA A 370 -2.68 0.79 4.34
N PRO A 371 -3.51 -0.05 4.97
CA PRO A 371 -3.02 -1.08 5.89
C PRO A 371 -2.12 -2.12 5.19
N ARG A 372 -1.24 -2.77 5.96
CA ARG A 372 -0.30 -3.78 5.47
C ARG A 372 -0.41 -5.09 6.23
N TYR A 373 -1.53 -5.79 6.02
CA TYR A 373 -1.85 -6.99 6.79
C TYR A 373 -0.90 -8.17 6.52
N MET A 374 -0.28 -8.68 7.59
CA MET A 374 0.22 -10.05 7.67
C MET A 374 -0.90 -10.94 8.19
N MET A 375 -1.19 -12.04 7.49
CA MET A 375 -2.35 -12.90 7.76
C MET A 375 -1.97 -14.37 7.85
N THR A 376 -2.32 -15.05 8.94
CA THR A 376 -2.29 -16.53 9.03
C THR A 376 -3.66 -17.10 8.70
N ILE A 377 -3.70 -18.11 7.82
CA ILE A 377 -4.92 -18.86 7.48
C ILE A 377 -4.69 -20.32 7.83
N VAL A 378 -5.56 -20.90 8.66
CA VAL A 378 -5.56 -22.31 9.06
C VAL A 378 -6.91 -22.90 8.65
N GLU A 379 -6.91 -24.06 8.00
CA GLU A 379 -8.13 -24.75 7.56
C GLU A 379 -8.30 -26.06 8.32
N SER A 380 -9.55 -26.44 8.58
CA SER A 380 -9.95 -27.76 9.06
C SER A 380 -11.16 -28.23 8.26
N SER A 381 -11.08 -29.41 7.67
CA SER A 381 -12.18 -30.04 6.92
C SER A 381 -12.83 -31.11 7.81
N PRO A 382 -14.11 -30.98 8.21
CA PRO A 382 -14.83 -32.02 8.94
C PRO A 382 -14.94 -33.30 8.12
N ALA A 383 -14.87 -34.46 8.78
CA ALA A 383 -14.93 -35.76 8.12
C ALA A 383 -16.37 -36.14 7.69
N GLY A 384 -16.85 -35.58 6.57
CA GLY A 384 -18.16 -35.90 6.00
C GLY A 384 -18.35 -35.40 4.57
N LEU A 385 -19.13 -36.13 3.76
CA LEU A 385 -19.45 -35.70 2.39
C LEU A 385 -20.39 -34.49 2.44
N GLY A 386 -19.92 -33.33 1.98
CA GLY A 386 -20.71 -32.10 1.92
C GLY A 386 -20.68 -31.22 3.18
N ALA A 387 -19.85 -31.55 4.18
CA ALA A 387 -19.48 -30.59 5.21
C ALA A 387 -18.54 -29.51 4.62
N GLY A 388 -18.81 -28.24 4.93
CA GLY A 388 -17.98 -27.11 4.51
C GLY A 388 -16.65 -27.03 5.27
N CYS A 389 -15.77 -26.12 4.88
CA CYS A 389 -14.47 -25.92 5.52
C CYS A 389 -14.59 -24.96 6.72
N ARG A 390 -13.86 -25.23 7.80
CA ARG A 390 -13.74 -24.34 8.96
C ARG A 390 -12.39 -23.64 8.93
N TYR A 391 -12.37 -22.32 9.05
CA TYR A 391 -11.16 -21.51 9.06
C TYR A 391 -10.88 -20.91 10.43
N GLY A 392 -9.61 -20.96 10.83
CA GLY A 392 -9.03 -20.06 11.82
C GLY A 392 -8.18 -19.00 11.12
N VAL A 393 -8.43 -17.74 11.43
CA VAL A 393 -7.73 -16.59 10.85
C VAL A 393 -7.17 -15.69 11.95
N CYS A 394 -5.98 -15.17 11.71
CA CYS A 394 -5.39 -14.10 12.50
C CYS A 394 -4.67 -13.15 11.55
N PHE A 395 -4.97 -11.85 11.60
CA PHE A 395 -4.27 -10.86 10.80
C PHE A 395 -3.95 -9.58 11.57
N ILE A 396 -2.87 -8.91 11.19
CA ILE A 396 -2.35 -7.72 11.87
C ILE A 396 -1.73 -6.73 10.89
N ASP A 397 -2.02 -5.44 11.07
CA ASP A 397 -1.14 -4.35 10.61
C ASP A 397 -0.12 -4.01 11.71
N THR A 398 1.15 -4.31 11.46
CA THR A 398 2.23 -4.13 12.43
C THR A 398 2.58 -2.66 12.70
N SER A 399 2.14 -1.72 11.86
CA SER A 399 2.40 -0.28 12.04
C SER A 399 1.51 0.38 13.09
N ILE A 400 0.36 -0.23 13.43
CA ILE A 400 -0.56 0.25 14.46
C ILE A 400 -0.73 -0.75 15.63
N GLY A 401 -0.40 -2.03 15.44
CA GLY A 401 -0.46 -3.05 16.49
C GLY A 401 -1.86 -3.64 16.72
N LEU A 402 -2.74 -3.58 15.72
CA LEU A 402 -4.09 -4.14 15.79
C LEU A 402 -4.12 -5.56 15.22
N PHE A 403 -4.46 -6.55 16.06
CA PHE A 403 -4.76 -7.93 15.66
C PHE A 403 -6.26 -8.14 15.53
N HIS A 404 -6.68 -8.81 14.46
CA HIS A 404 -8.03 -9.36 14.30
C HIS A 404 -7.97 -10.89 14.36
N LEU A 405 -8.85 -11.50 15.16
CA LEU A 405 -8.88 -12.94 15.47
C LEU A 405 -10.25 -13.53 15.14
N GLY A 406 -10.32 -14.53 14.27
CA GLY A 406 -11.59 -15.13 13.85
C GLY A 406 -11.53 -16.65 13.71
N GLU A 407 -12.65 -17.30 14.01
CA GLU A 407 -12.90 -18.69 13.64
C GLU A 407 -14.32 -18.81 13.07
N PHE A 408 -14.48 -19.42 11.91
CA PHE A 408 -15.78 -19.56 11.25
C PHE A 408 -15.84 -20.76 10.30
N ASP A 409 -17.02 -21.35 10.18
CA ASP A 409 -17.35 -22.29 9.10
C ASP A 409 -17.69 -21.52 7.82
N ASP A 410 -17.37 -22.10 6.66
CA ASP A 410 -17.50 -21.49 5.33
C ASP A 410 -18.06 -22.51 4.32
N ASP A 411 -18.54 -22.01 3.19
CA ASP A 411 -19.18 -22.84 2.16
C ASP A 411 -18.18 -23.51 1.20
N ASN A 412 -18.71 -24.36 0.32
CA ASN A 412 -17.92 -25.10 -0.68
C ASN A 412 -17.30 -24.20 -1.77
N GLN A 413 -17.59 -22.90 -1.79
CA GLN A 413 -16.97 -21.87 -2.65
C GLN A 413 -16.09 -20.89 -1.86
N GLN A 414 -15.95 -21.09 -0.55
CA GLN A 414 -15.13 -20.29 0.37
C GLN A 414 -15.55 -18.81 0.37
N SER A 415 -16.86 -18.55 0.31
CA SER A 415 -17.40 -17.19 0.14
C SER A 415 -17.08 -16.25 1.30
N ARG A 416 -16.99 -16.75 2.55
CA ARG A 416 -16.59 -15.95 3.72
C ARG A 416 -15.10 -15.63 3.69
N LEU A 417 -14.24 -16.60 3.34
CA LEU A 417 -12.81 -16.36 3.16
C LEU A 417 -12.52 -15.39 2.00
N LEU A 418 -13.20 -15.52 0.87
CA LEU A 418 -13.09 -14.57 -0.25
C LEU A 418 -13.53 -13.15 0.15
N THR A 419 -14.59 -13.03 0.95
CA THR A 419 -15.07 -11.74 1.47
C THR A 419 -14.04 -11.13 2.43
N LEU A 420 -13.51 -11.91 3.38
CA LEU A 420 -12.42 -11.50 4.27
C LEU A 420 -11.21 -10.97 3.49
N LEU A 421 -10.75 -11.71 2.47
CA LEU A 421 -9.60 -11.34 1.65
C LEU A 421 -9.84 -10.10 0.77
N SER A 422 -11.10 -9.76 0.50
CA SER A 422 -11.49 -8.55 -0.25
C SER A 422 -11.60 -7.33 0.66
N HIS A 423 -12.06 -7.51 1.90
CA HIS A 423 -12.13 -6.44 2.91
C HIS A 423 -10.74 -6.13 3.50
N TYR A 424 -9.93 -7.15 3.76
CA TYR A 424 -8.64 -7.09 4.45
C TYR A 424 -7.53 -7.71 3.60
N SER A 425 -7.15 -7.04 2.51
CA SER A 425 -6.17 -7.55 1.54
C SER A 425 -4.78 -7.78 2.16
N PRO A 426 -4.26 -9.02 2.19
CA PRO A 426 -2.99 -9.33 2.83
C PRO A 426 -1.79 -9.05 1.92
N VAL A 427 -0.72 -8.47 2.49
CA VAL A 427 0.57 -8.26 1.79
C VAL A 427 1.57 -9.40 2.03
N ILE A 428 1.27 -10.31 2.97
CA ILE A 428 1.99 -11.58 3.20
C ILE A 428 1.04 -12.57 3.90
N ILE A 429 1.06 -13.83 3.49
CA ILE A 429 0.22 -14.89 4.06
C ILE A 429 1.07 -15.99 4.68
N LEU A 430 0.72 -16.39 5.90
CA LEU A 430 1.30 -17.52 6.62
C LEU A 430 0.34 -18.71 6.52
N THR A 431 0.88 -19.89 6.20
CA THR A 431 0.12 -21.12 5.93
C THR A 431 0.80 -22.34 6.55
N GLU A 432 0.05 -23.40 6.84
CA GLU A 432 0.62 -24.67 7.28
C GLU A 432 1.41 -25.35 6.15
N ARG A 433 2.61 -25.84 6.48
CA ARG A 433 3.48 -26.61 5.58
C ARG A 433 2.99 -28.05 5.44
N SER A 434 1.88 -28.23 4.73
CA SER A 434 1.41 -29.53 4.25
C SER A 434 0.70 -29.38 2.91
N ALA A 435 0.87 -30.36 2.03
CA ALA A 435 0.16 -30.42 0.75
C ALA A 435 -1.33 -30.77 0.90
N THR A 436 -1.74 -31.33 2.04
CA THR A 436 -3.11 -31.81 2.33
C THR A 436 -3.85 -30.99 3.39
N ALA A 437 -3.22 -29.95 3.97
CA ALA A 437 -3.83 -29.12 5.02
C ALA A 437 -4.87 -28.10 4.51
N TYR A 438 -5.13 -28.05 3.20
CA TYR A 438 -6.06 -27.11 2.59
C TYR A 438 -6.85 -27.78 1.46
N SER A 439 -8.13 -27.46 1.33
CA SER A 439 -8.97 -27.94 0.24
C SER A 439 -8.56 -27.39 -1.13
N GLU A 440 -9.06 -28.01 -2.20
CA GLU A 440 -8.79 -27.60 -3.58
C GLU A 440 -9.24 -26.15 -3.85
N GLY A 441 -10.35 -25.72 -3.21
CA GLY A 441 -10.85 -24.36 -3.27
C GLY A 441 -9.86 -23.33 -2.72
N THR A 442 -9.40 -23.51 -1.47
CA THR A 442 -8.38 -22.64 -0.86
C THR A 442 -7.06 -22.66 -1.65
N GLN A 443 -6.64 -23.83 -2.14
CA GLN A 443 -5.47 -23.96 -3.00
C GLN A 443 -5.64 -23.30 -4.38
N ARG A 444 -6.86 -23.05 -4.85
CA ARG A 444 -7.16 -22.23 -6.03
C ARG A 444 -7.07 -20.75 -5.70
N ILE A 445 -7.64 -20.28 -4.58
CA ILE A 445 -7.53 -18.87 -4.13
C ILE A 445 -6.04 -18.47 -3.97
N PHE A 446 -5.21 -19.36 -3.41
CA PHE A 446 -3.75 -19.19 -3.33
C PHE A 446 -3.02 -19.13 -4.69
N LYS A 447 -3.63 -19.62 -5.78
CA LYS A 447 -3.06 -19.65 -7.15
C LYS A 447 -3.65 -18.61 -8.09
N THR A 448 -4.80 -18.03 -7.76
CA THR A 448 -5.48 -17.01 -8.57
C THR A 448 -5.45 -15.64 -7.88
N LEU A 449 -6.38 -15.38 -6.96
CA LEU A 449 -6.53 -14.09 -6.27
C LEU A 449 -5.24 -13.65 -5.55
N LEU A 450 -4.54 -14.60 -4.94
CA LEU A 450 -3.38 -14.34 -4.09
C LEU A 450 -2.04 -14.69 -4.77
N ALA A 451 -2.03 -14.91 -6.09
CA ALA A 451 -0.86 -15.36 -6.84
C ALA A 451 0.37 -14.43 -6.74
N HIS A 452 0.13 -13.14 -6.48
CA HIS A 452 1.16 -12.12 -6.31
C HIS A 452 1.56 -11.87 -4.84
N VAL A 453 0.85 -12.46 -3.88
CA VAL A 453 1.09 -12.27 -2.44
C VAL A 453 2.13 -13.29 -1.96
N PRO A 454 3.24 -12.86 -1.31
CA PRO A 454 4.21 -13.78 -0.71
C PRO A 454 3.56 -14.73 0.29
N ARG A 455 3.75 -16.04 0.11
CA ARG A 455 3.18 -17.10 0.96
C ARG A 455 4.28 -17.88 1.68
N GLU A 456 4.19 -17.92 3.01
CA GLU A 456 5.10 -18.61 3.91
C GLU A 456 4.51 -19.93 4.41
N ALA A 457 5.22 -21.03 4.17
CA ALA A 457 4.84 -22.35 4.67
C ALA A 457 5.49 -22.62 6.04
N LEU A 458 4.71 -22.51 7.11
CA LEU A 458 5.10 -22.74 8.51
C LEU A 458 4.96 -24.22 8.88
N THR A 459 6.04 -24.84 9.37
CA THR A 459 5.99 -26.21 9.89
C THR A 459 5.07 -26.30 11.12
N ASN A 460 4.10 -27.23 11.12
CA ASN A 460 3.14 -27.42 12.21
C ASN A 460 3.84 -27.75 13.56
N GLU A 461 3.20 -27.38 14.66
CA GLU A 461 3.64 -27.29 16.07
C GLU A 461 4.90 -26.47 16.36
N SER A 462 5.91 -26.55 15.49
CA SER A 462 7.22 -25.90 15.65
C SER A 462 7.19 -24.41 15.27
N GLN A 463 6.65 -24.07 14.10
CA GLN A 463 6.52 -22.72 13.56
C GLN A 463 5.06 -22.23 13.60
N LEU A 464 4.10 -23.07 13.21
CA LEU A 464 2.67 -22.82 13.42
C LEU A 464 2.22 -23.54 14.70
N TRP A 465 2.09 -22.80 15.80
CA TRP A 465 1.86 -23.37 17.13
C TRP A 465 0.41 -23.78 17.38
N SER A 466 0.19 -24.83 18.16
CA SER A 466 -1.10 -25.13 18.79
C SER A 466 -1.58 -24.00 19.72
N GLY A 467 -2.90 -23.85 19.88
CA GLY A 467 -3.51 -22.78 20.67
C GLY A 467 -3.01 -22.72 22.13
N GLU A 468 -2.85 -23.86 22.80
CA GLU A 468 -2.25 -23.93 24.13
C GLU A 468 -0.83 -23.35 24.18
N LYS A 469 -0.02 -23.62 23.17
CA LYS A 469 1.36 -23.13 23.08
C LYS A 469 1.39 -21.63 22.83
N THR A 470 0.46 -21.11 22.03
CA THR A 470 0.23 -19.66 21.87
C THR A 470 -0.12 -19.00 23.21
N LEU A 471 -1.11 -19.53 23.93
CA LEU A 471 -1.54 -19.00 25.23
C LEU A 471 -0.42 -19.07 26.28
N ARG A 472 0.27 -20.21 26.39
CA ARG A 472 1.41 -20.41 27.30
C ARG A 472 2.55 -19.42 27.05
N TYR A 473 2.91 -19.17 25.79
CA TYR A 473 3.92 -18.18 25.44
C TYR A 473 3.49 -16.75 25.80
N LEU A 474 2.23 -16.38 25.52
CA LEU A 474 1.69 -15.06 25.88
C LEU A 474 1.65 -14.84 27.41
N ALA A 475 1.26 -15.86 28.17
CA ALA A 475 1.35 -15.87 29.63
C ALA A 475 2.80 -15.69 30.10
N GLU A 476 3.73 -16.51 29.64
CA GLU A 476 5.12 -16.51 30.08
C GLU A 476 5.91 -15.23 29.76
N LYS A 477 5.48 -14.42 28.78
CA LYS A 477 6.27 -13.28 28.27
C LYS A 477 5.59 -11.92 28.35
N PHE A 478 4.26 -11.85 28.36
CA PHE A 478 3.53 -10.56 28.22
C PHE A 478 2.42 -10.36 29.25
N TYR A 479 1.51 -11.33 29.42
CA TYR A 479 0.28 -11.14 30.22
C TYR A 479 0.26 -11.87 31.56
N GLY A 480 1.24 -12.75 31.84
CA GLY A 480 1.34 -13.46 33.11
C GLY A 480 1.81 -12.58 34.27
N GLY A 481 1.21 -12.80 35.43
CA GLY A 481 1.52 -12.13 36.69
C GLY A 481 0.47 -12.48 37.73
N SER A 482 0.86 -12.59 39.01
CA SER A 482 0.01 -13.15 40.05
C SER A 482 -1.30 -12.39 40.27
N SER A 483 -2.36 -13.15 40.55
CA SER A 483 -3.65 -12.66 41.05
C SER A 483 -3.44 -11.82 42.32
N GLY A 484 -3.71 -10.52 42.25
CA GLY A 484 -3.38 -9.59 43.33
C GLY A 484 -3.96 -8.19 43.13
N GLY A 485 -5.27 -8.04 43.38
CA GLY A 485 -5.96 -6.75 43.45
C GLY A 485 -6.37 -6.12 42.12
N GLU A 486 -5.50 -6.12 41.11
CA GLU A 486 -5.80 -5.54 39.79
C GLU A 486 -6.40 -6.56 38.81
N SER A 487 -7.20 -6.07 37.85
CA SER A 487 -7.85 -6.89 36.83
C SER A 487 -6.85 -7.65 35.95
N SER A 488 -7.18 -8.89 35.59
CA SER A 488 -6.36 -9.75 34.72
C SER A 488 -5.79 -9.00 33.51
N LYS A 489 -4.46 -9.00 33.39
CA LYS A 489 -3.68 -8.26 32.36
C LYS A 489 -3.92 -8.73 30.93
N TRP A 490 -4.63 -9.84 30.74
CA TRP A 490 -5.02 -10.33 29.43
C TRP A 490 -5.97 -9.35 28.71
N PRO A 491 -5.76 -9.06 27.42
CA PRO A 491 -6.74 -8.37 26.58
C PRO A 491 -8.14 -9.03 26.64
N PRO A 492 -9.25 -8.26 26.64
CA PRO A 492 -10.61 -8.82 26.77
C PRO A 492 -10.96 -9.87 25.71
N VAL A 493 -10.57 -9.65 24.45
CA VAL A 493 -10.79 -10.62 23.35
C VAL A 493 -9.97 -11.88 23.55
N LEU A 494 -8.73 -11.81 24.06
CA LEU A 494 -7.99 -13.05 24.35
C LEU A 494 -8.63 -13.83 25.51
N ARG A 495 -9.27 -13.18 26.48
CA ARG A 495 -10.03 -13.85 27.54
C ARG A 495 -11.27 -14.57 27.02
N SER A 496 -11.97 -14.07 26.00
CA SER A 496 -13.18 -14.75 25.48
C SER A 496 -12.88 -16.04 24.70
N LEU A 497 -11.64 -16.20 24.21
CA LEU A 497 -11.16 -17.38 23.46
C LEU A 497 -10.57 -18.49 24.35
N VAL A 498 -10.43 -18.25 25.65
CA VAL A 498 -9.83 -19.13 26.66
C VAL A 498 -10.92 -19.83 27.48
N ASP A 499 -10.79 -21.13 27.76
CA ASP A 499 -11.85 -21.90 28.42
C ASP A 499 -12.18 -21.38 29.83
N ASP A 500 -13.46 -21.11 30.09
CA ASP A 500 -13.92 -20.48 31.34
C ASP A 500 -13.72 -21.42 32.57
N SER A 501 -13.43 -22.71 32.35
CA SER A 501 -13.10 -23.68 33.39
C SER A 501 -11.63 -23.71 33.81
N ASP A 502 -10.70 -23.16 33.00
CA ASP A 502 -9.27 -23.14 33.34
C ASP A 502 -8.88 -21.85 34.09
N SER A 503 -8.74 -21.97 35.40
CA SER A 503 -8.21 -20.91 36.28
C SER A 503 -6.81 -20.37 35.92
N LEU A 504 -6.01 -21.08 35.10
CA LEU A 504 -4.70 -20.61 34.60
C LEU A 504 -4.82 -19.86 33.27
N GLY A 505 -5.94 -20.03 32.55
CA GLY A 505 -6.22 -19.41 31.26
C GLY A 505 -5.30 -19.86 30.12
N LEU A 506 -4.88 -21.14 30.13
CA LEU A 506 -3.94 -21.72 29.17
C LEU A 506 -4.58 -22.69 28.17
N THR A 507 -5.82 -23.13 28.42
CA THR A 507 -6.59 -23.94 27.46
C THR A 507 -7.45 -23.07 26.52
N PRO A 508 -7.45 -23.36 25.20
CA PRO A 508 -8.33 -22.68 24.25
C PRO A 508 -9.76 -23.26 24.30
N LYS A 509 -10.79 -22.42 24.07
CA LYS A 509 -12.13 -22.93 23.79
C LYS A 509 -12.12 -23.75 22.49
N GLN A 510 -12.93 -24.81 22.43
CA GLN A 510 -13.02 -25.69 21.24
C GLN A 510 -13.38 -24.92 19.97
N SER A 511 -14.24 -23.89 20.08
CA SER A 511 -14.64 -22.97 19.01
C SER A 511 -13.64 -21.81 18.75
N SER A 512 -12.42 -21.91 19.25
CA SER A 512 -11.36 -20.90 19.11
C SER A 512 -9.96 -21.50 18.90
N LEU A 513 -9.88 -22.82 18.73
CA LEU A 513 -8.64 -23.58 18.61
C LEU A 513 -7.89 -23.24 17.32
N LEU A 514 -8.59 -23.02 16.21
CA LEU A 514 -8.00 -22.64 14.93
C LEU A 514 -7.60 -21.15 14.95
N ALA A 515 -8.40 -20.27 15.57
CA ALA A 515 -8.03 -18.86 15.74
C ALA A 515 -6.73 -18.70 16.56
N LEU A 516 -6.61 -19.42 17.68
CA LEU A 516 -5.41 -19.37 18.53
C LEU A 516 -4.20 -20.10 17.92
N LYS A 517 -4.43 -21.07 17.02
CA LYS A 517 -3.37 -21.64 16.15
C LYS A 517 -2.91 -20.63 15.09
N ALA A 518 -3.83 -19.89 14.47
CA ALA A 518 -3.51 -18.83 13.52
C ALA A 518 -2.72 -17.68 14.19
N LEU A 519 -3.10 -17.29 15.42
CA LEU A 519 -2.36 -16.33 16.24
C LEU A 519 -0.93 -16.82 16.54
N GLY A 520 -0.77 -18.11 16.82
CA GLY A 520 0.55 -18.74 17.00
C GLY A 520 1.47 -18.56 15.78
N GLY A 521 0.91 -18.70 14.57
CA GLY A 521 1.64 -18.44 13.32
C GLY A 521 2.08 -16.98 13.17
N CYS A 522 1.19 -16.02 13.43
CA CYS A 522 1.53 -14.59 13.42
C CYS A 522 2.60 -14.24 14.46
N ILE A 523 2.46 -14.71 15.72
CA ILE A 523 3.42 -14.45 16.80
C ILE A 523 4.79 -15.07 16.48
N TRP A 524 4.84 -16.30 15.97
CA TRP A 524 6.11 -16.90 15.55
C TRP A 524 6.80 -16.11 14.43
N TYR A 525 6.04 -15.55 13.49
CA TYR A 525 6.63 -14.72 12.44
C TYR A 525 7.09 -13.34 12.95
N LEU A 526 6.44 -12.78 13.98
CA LEU A 526 6.93 -11.60 14.71
C LEU A 526 8.23 -11.91 15.48
N GLN A 527 8.35 -13.08 16.13
CA GLN A 527 9.61 -13.53 16.73
C GLN A 527 10.73 -13.67 15.69
N ARG A 528 10.46 -14.33 14.57
CA ARG A 528 11.39 -14.45 13.43
C ARG A 528 11.84 -13.07 12.91
N SER A 529 10.98 -12.07 13.03
CA SER A 529 11.24 -10.69 12.63
C SER A 529 11.94 -9.84 13.70
N LEU A 530 12.06 -10.35 14.93
CA LEU A 530 12.49 -9.63 16.15
C LEU A 530 11.57 -8.43 16.49
N LEU A 531 10.26 -8.65 16.35
CA LEU A 531 9.19 -7.67 16.56
C LEU A 531 8.19 -8.08 17.65
N ASP A 532 8.27 -9.29 18.20
CA ASP A 532 7.40 -9.76 19.28
C ASP A 532 7.41 -8.80 20.48
N GLN A 533 8.60 -8.39 20.93
CA GLN A 533 8.78 -7.46 22.04
C GLN A 533 8.39 -6.00 21.70
N GLN A 534 8.23 -5.67 20.42
CA GLN A 534 7.87 -4.34 19.94
C GLN A 534 6.37 -4.18 19.69
N VAL A 535 5.72 -5.23 19.20
CA VAL A 535 4.31 -5.22 18.77
C VAL A 535 3.39 -5.75 19.88
N ILE A 536 3.73 -6.87 20.54
CA ILE A 536 2.80 -7.54 21.47
C ILE A 536 2.49 -6.73 22.74
N PRO A 537 3.43 -5.97 23.36
CA PRO A 537 3.10 -5.10 24.50
C PRO A 537 2.17 -3.94 24.17
N LEU A 538 2.06 -3.55 22.89
CA LEU A 538 1.20 -2.46 22.40
C LEU A 538 -0.07 -3.01 21.73
N ALA A 539 -0.25 -4.34 21.73
CA ALA A 539 -1.21 -5.01 20.89
C ALA A 539 -2.66 -4.80 21.36
N THR A 540 -3.48 -4.32 20.44
CA THR A 540 -4.94 -4.34 20.56
C THR A 540 -5.48 -5.55 19.81
N PHE A 541 -6.57 -6.13 20.33
CA PHE A 541 -7.14 -7.37 19.82
C PHE A 541 -8.64 -7.19 19.60
N GLU A 542 -9.10 -7.47 18.38
CA GLU A 542 -10.49 -7.48 17.97
C GLU A 542 -10.90 -8.87 17.49
N GLN A 543 -12.18 -9.21 17.64
CA GLN A 543 -12.71 -10.46 17.12
C GLN A 543 -13.25 -10.24 15.70
N TYR A 544 -12.66 -10.93 14.72
CA TYR A 544 -13.24 -11.02 13.38
C TYR A 544 -14.40 -12.02 13.40
N ILE A 545 -15.57 -11.55 12.97
CA ILE A 545 -16.79 -12.34 12.78
C ILE A 545 -17.25 -12.08 11.34
N PRO A 546 -17.54 -13.10 10.51
CA PRO A 546 -18.12 -12.88 9.19
C PRO A 546 -19.45 -12.10 9.28
N LEU A 547 -19.66 -11.13 8.40
CA LEU A 547 -20.83 -10.26 8.43
C LEU A 547 -22.17 -11.00 8.25
N ASP A 548 -22.15 -12.21 7.68
CA ASP A 548 -23.30 -13.10 7.50
C ASP A 548 -23.42 -14.20 8.57
N ALA A 549 -22.59 -14.16 9.61
CA ALA A 549 -22.71 -15.06 10.75
C ALA A 549 -23.97 -14.74 11.57
N LYS A 550 -24.78 -15.76 11.84
CA LYS A 550 -25.94 -15.68 12.73
C LYS A 550 -25.55 -16.21 14.10
N ASP A 551 -26.22 -15.75 15.15
CA ASP A 551 -26.06 -16.32 16.48
C ASP A 551 -26.58 -17.76 16.53
N ASP A 552 -25.66 -18.72 16.50
CA ASP A 552 -25.93 -20.02 17.10
C ASP A 552 -26.04 -19.82 18.63
N GLN A 553 -27.25 -20.02 19.16
CA GLN A 553 -27.62 -19.80 20.56
C GLN A 553 -26.92 -20.77 21.56
N THR A 554 -25.88 -21.47 21.12
CA THR A 554 -25.06 -22.41 21.88
C THR A 554 -23.79 -21.77 22.46
N ALA A 555 -23.42 -20.56 22.04
CA ALA A 555 -22.37 -19.77 22.67
C ALA A 555 -22.89 -19.08 23.95
N GLY A 556 -22.13 -19.17 25.05
CA GLY A 556 -22.55 -18.67 26.37
C GLY A 556 -22.84 -17.16 26.43
N GLU A 557 -23.58 -16.74 27.46
CA GLU A 557 -24.26 -15.43 27.54
C GLU A 557 -23.41 -14.20 27.20
N THR A 558 -22.10 -14.21 27.51
CA THR A 558 -21.20 -13.09 27.20
C THR A 558 -20.86 -13.01 25.72
N SER A 559 -20.62 -14.15 25.07
CA SER A 559 -20.38 -14.20 23.61
C SER A 559 -21.67 -13.95 22.84
N ALA A 560 -22.81 -14.47 23.32
CA ALA A 560 -24.11 -14.18 22.73
C ALA A 560 -24.43 -12.67 22.72
N ARG A 561 -24.00 -11.91 23.74
CA ARG A 561 -24.18 -10.44 23.78
C ARG A 561 -23.26 -9.65 22.84
N ILE A 562 -22.17 -10.25 22.33
CA ILE A 562 -21.25 -9.60 21.38
C ILE A 562 -21.53 -10.08 19.94
N GLY A 563 -21.95 -11.34 19.77
CA GLY A 563 -22.50 -11.87 18.52
C GLY A 563 -23.78 -11.16 18.11
N ALA A 564 -24.80 -11.16 18.98
CA ALA A 564 -26.09 -10.51 18.74
C ALA A 564 -26.01 -8.97 18.68
N ALA A 565 -24.87 -8.38 19.09
CA ALA A 565 -24.59 -6.98 18.86
C ALA A 565 -24.03 -6.70 17.45
N ASN A 566 -23.46 -7.68 16.75
CA ASN A 566 -22.81 -7.50 15.45
C ASN A 566 -23.50 -8.24 14.29
N ALA A 567 -24.29 -9.28 14.54
CA ALA A 567 -25.19 -9.85 13.55
C ALA A 567 -26.22 -8.80 13.10
N ASN A 568 -26.46 -8.69 11.79
CA ASN A 568 -27.31 -7.67 11.16
C ASN A 568 -26.93 -6.20 11.42
N ARG A 569 -25.76 -5.88 12.01
CA ARG A 569 -25.31 -4.50 12.25
C ARG A 569 -24.84 -3.78 10.98
N TYR A 570 -24.44 -4.57 9.98
CA TYR A 570 -23.76 -4.12 8.78
C TYR A 570 -24.29 -4.80 7.53
N MET A 571 -24.19 -4.09 6.42
CA MET A 571 -24.58 -4.53 5.09
C MET A 571 -23.51 -5.48 4.54
N VAL A 572 -23.90 -6.71 4.24
CA VAL A 572 -22.97 -7.71 3.69
C VAL A 572 -22.67 -7.37 2.23
N LEU A 573 -21.40 -7.08 1.94
CA LEU A 573 -20.85 -6.91 0.59
C LEU A 573 -19.80 -7.99 0.35
N ASP A 574 -20.18 -9.07 -0.34
CA ASP A 574 -19.27 -10.17 -0.68
C ASP A 574 -18.26 -9.79 -1.76
N SER A 575 -17.20 -10.60 -1.89
CA SER A 575 -16.12 -10.40 -2.87
C SER A 575 -16.63 -10.17 -4.30
N ILE A 576 -17.67 -10.92 -4.69
CA ILE A 576 -18.27 -10.84 -6.03
C ILE A 576 -18.98 -9.50 -6.21
N THR A 577 -19.72 -9.06 -5.20
CA THR A 577 -20.45 -7.79 -5.18
C THR A 577 -19.56 -6.56 -5.12
N LEU A 578 -18.49 -6.57 -4.32
CA LEU A 578 -17.48 -5.50 -4.28
C LEU A 578 -16.85 -5.27 -5.65
N ASN A 579 -16.45 -6.36 -6.33
CA ASN A 579 -15.88 -6.31 -7.67
C ASN A 579 -16.92 -5.92 -8.74
N ASN A 580 -18.11 -6.55 -8.72
CA ASN A 580 -19.17 -6.33 -9.70
C ASN A 580 -19.68 -4.89 -9.67
N LEU A 581 -19.83 -4.27 -8.50
CA LEU A 581 -20.26 -2.87 -8.39
C LEU A 581 -19.08 -1.87 -8.51
N LYS A 582 -17.82 -2.32 -8.52
CA LYS A 582 -16.61 -1.47 -8.39
C LYS A 582 -16.65 -0.56 -7.15
N ILE A 583 -17.01 -1.12 -6.00
CA ILE A 583 -17.09 -0.36 -4.74
C ILE A 583 -15.69 0.05 -4.27
N ILE A 584 -14.75 -0.90 -4.30
CA ILE A 584 -13.32 -0.70 -4.08
C ILE A 584 -12.54 -1.04 -5.35
N GLY A 585 -11.32 -0.52 -5.48
CA GLY A 585 -10.44 -0.82 -6.61
C GLY A 585 -9.48 0.33 -6.90
N GLY A 586 -9.13 0.49 -8.18
CA GLY A 586 -8.41 1.66 -8.67
C GLY A 586 -9.35 2.79 -9.12
N GLU A 587 -8.84 3.58 -10.06
CA GLU A 587 -9.49 4.75 -10.67
C GLU A 587 -10.93 4.46 -11.14
N GLY A 588 -11.88 5.31 -10.73
CA GLY A 588 -13.30 5.18 -11.06
C GLY A 588 -14.04 4.09 -10.26
N SER A 589 -13.54 3.70 -9.09
CA SER A 589 -14.31 2.97 -8.07
C SER A 589 -15.11 3.93 -7.18
N LEU A 590 -16.11 3.42 -6.43
CA LEU A 590 -16.92 4.27 -5.54
C LEU A 590 -16.06 4.93 -4.45
N ALA A 591 -15.16 4.15 -3.82
CA ALA A 591 -14.22 4.66 -2.83
C ALA A 591 -13.33 5.77 -3.39
N ASP A 592 -12.72 5.55 -4.56
CA ASP A 592 -11.89 6.54 -5.26
C ASP A 592 -12.66 7.84 -5.57
N ARG A 593 -13.93 7.73 -5.98
CA ARG A 593 -14.77 8.88 -6.37
C ARG A 593 -15.33 9.69 -5.18
N MET A 594 -15.34 9.13 -3.97
CA MET A 594 -15.88 9.74 -2.75
C MET A 594 -14.82 10.09 -1.69
N ASP A 595 -13.54 9.72 -1.90
CA ASP A 595 -12.46 9.94 -0.94
C ASP A 595 -11.85 11.36 -1.02
N HIS A 596 -12.58 12.31 -0.45
CA HIS A 596 -12.13 13.67 -0.18
C HIS A 596 -11.50 13.84 1.23
N CYS A 597 -11.17 12.74 1.95
CA CYS A 597 -10.58 12.80 3.29
C CYS A 597 -9.21 13.48 3.28
N CYS A 598 -8.94 14.34 4.27
CA CYS A 598 -7.71 15.09 4.41
C CYS A 598 -6.59 14.26 5.09
N THR A 599 -6.95 13.46 6.10
CA THR A 599 -6.00 12.72 6.95
C THR A 599 -5.74 11.31 6.44
N LYS A 600 -4.67 10.66 6.92
CA LYS A 600 -4.34 9.27 6.50
C LYS A 600 -5.17 8.21 7.23
N PHE A 601 -5.58 8.50 8.47
CA PHE A 601 -6.43 7.63 9.28
C PHE A 601 -7.92 7.77 8.90
N GLY A 602 -8.38 8.97 8.53
CA GLY A 602 -9.71 9.18 7.92
C GLY A 602 -9.89 8.37 6.63
N LYS A 603 -8.90 8.35 5.74
CA LYS A 603 -8.90 7.48 4.54
C LYS A 603 -9.03 5.99 4.87
N ARG A 604 -8.35 5.50 5.92
CA ARG A 604 -8.49 4.11 6.39
C ARG A 604 -9.91 3.82 6.91
N LEU A 605 -10.48 4.73 7.71
CA LEU A 605 -11.85 4.60 8.21
C LEU A 605 -12.89 4.68 7.07
N PHE A 606 -12.67 5.54 6.08
CA PHE A 606 -13.55 5.66 4.92
C PHE A 606 -13.62 4.35 4.12
N HIS A 607 -12.47 3.75 3.81
CA HIS A 607 -12.41 2.44 3.15
C HIS A 607 -13.19 1.37 3.94
N HIS A 608 -13.09 1.37 5.28
CA HIS A 608 -13.86 0.47 6.13
C HIS A 608 -15.38 0.73 6.03
N TRP A 609 -15.84 1.98 6.12
CA TRP A 609 -17.27 2.33 5.98
C TRP A 609 -17.83 1.96 4.59
N VAL A 610 -17.01 2.04 3.53
CA VAL A 610 -17.40 1.70 2.16
C VAL A 610 -17.49 0.18 1.94
N CYS A 611 -16.58 -0.61 2.53
CA CYS A 611 -16.67 -2.08 2.52
C CYS A 611 -17.75 -2.63 3.46
N VAL A 612 -18.09 -1.88 4.52
CA VAL A 612 -18.98 -2.31 5.61
C VAL A 612 -20.00 -1.19 5.94
N PRO A 613 -20.98 -0.90 5.04
CA PRO A 613 -22.07 0.04 5.33
C PRO A 613 -22.92 -0.41 6.54
N SER A 614 -23.62 0.50 7.20
CA SER A 614 -24.39 0.17 8.40
C SER A 614 -25.81 -0.33 8.09
N CYS A 615 -26.36 -1.11 9.01
CA CYS A 615 -27.77 -1.48 9.10
C CYS A 615 -28.42 -0.99 10.42
N GLU A 616 -27.75 -0.12 11.18
CA GLU A 616 -28.34 0.57 12.34
C GLU A 616 -28.90 1.94 11.89
N LEU A 617 -30.23 2.04 11.76
CA LEU A 617 -30.91 3.24 11.27
C LEU A 617 -30.47 4.53 12.00
N GLU A 618 -30.32 4.46 13.32
CA GLU A 618 -29.88 5.56 14.17
C GLU A 618 -28.48 6.07 13.78
N VAL A 619 -27.52 5.16 13.57
CA VAL A 619 -26.15 5.51 13.15
C VAL A 619 -26.15 6.16 11.77
N ILE A 620 -26.96 5.66 10.84
CA ILE A 620 -27.05 6.20 9.49
C ILE A 620 -27.67 7.60 9.50
N VAL A 621 -28.76 7.79 10.26
CA VAL A 621 -29.43 9.10 10.40
C VAL A 621 -28.54 10.12 11.13
N GLN A 622 -27.83 9.73 12.18
CA GLN A 622 -26.82 10.58 12.85
C GLN A 622 -25.74 11.06 11.87
N ARG A 623 -25.27 10.19 10.95
CA ARG A 623 -24.34 10.58 9.87
C ARG A 623 -24.97 11.52 8.85
N GLN A 624 -26.19 11.24 8.37
CA GLN A 624 -26.92 12.09 7.41
C GLN A 624 -27.16 13.51 7.96
N GLN A 625 -27.47 13.63 9.26
CA GLN A 625 -27.62 14.90 9.96
C GLN A 625 -26.29 15.66 10.04
N ALA A 626 -25.21 15.00 10.46
CA ALA A 626 -23.88 15.61 10.54
C ALA A 626 -23.37 16.08 9.17
N VAL A 627 -23.54 15.26 8.12
CA VAL A 627 -23.19 15.61 6.74
C VAL A 627 -24.03 16.78 6.24
N THR A 628 -25.32 16.84 6.59
CA THR A 628 -26.19 17.97 6.23
C THR A 628 -25.77 19.27 6.90
N GLU A 629 -25.51 19.26 8.22
CA GLU A 629 -25.05 20.45 8.95
C GLU A 629 -23.69 20.97 8.42
N LEU A 630 -22.78 20.07 8.03
CA LEU A 630 -21.52 20.44 7.39
C LEU A 630 -21.69 21.05 5.99
N ILE A 631 -22.68 20.59 5.21
CA ILE A 631 -23.01 21.17 3.89
C ILE A 631 -23.64 22.56 4.06
N ASP A 632 -24.54 22.73 5.03
CA ASP A 632 -25.23 23.99 5.29
C ASP A 632 -24.26 25.05 5.86
N HIS A 633 -23.22 24.64 6.59
CA HIS A 633 -22.17 25.50 7.16
C HIS A 633 -20.84 25.42 6.37
N VAL A 634 -20.85 25.80 5.07
CA VAL A 634 -19.71 25.66 4.15
C VAL A 634 -18.38 26.26 4.67
N THR A 635 -18.39 27.38 5.40
CA THR A 635 -17.15 27.97 5.95
C THR A 635 -16.52 27.06 6.99
N LEU A 636 -17.31 26.59 7.97
CA LEU A 636 -16.88 25.61 8.98
C LEU A 636 -16.32 24.34 8.32
N LEU A 637 -16.97 23.83 7.27
CA LEU A 637 -16.48 22.68 6.51
C LEU A 637 -15.07 22.93 5.92
N GLN A 638 -14.83 24.07 5.28
CA GLN A 638 -13.51 24.36 4.70
C GLN A 638 -12.45 24.67 5.77
N ASP A 639 -12.80 25.38 6.85
CA ASP A 639 -11.88 25.68 7.95
C ASP A 639 -11.43 24.39 8.68
N VAL A 640 -12.36 23.47 8.93
CA VAL A 640 -12.06 22.14 9.50
C VAL A 640 -11.19 21.34 8.54
N ARG A 641 -11.50 21.31 7.24
CA ARG A 641 -10.67 20.61 6.23
C ARG A 641 -9.27 21.21 6.13
N ALA A 642 -9.11 22.52 6.28
CA ALA A 642 -7.81 23.20 6.31
C ALA A 642 -7.00 22.88 7.59
N LEU A 643 -7.66 22.66 8.73
CA LEU A 643 -7.04 22.14 9.96
C LEU A 643 -6.61 20.68 9.79
N LEU A 644 -7.53 19.81 9.35
CA LEU A 644 -7.29 18.38 9.15
C LEU A 644 -6.18 18.11 8.12
N GLY A 645 -6.10 18.91 7.05
CA GLY A 645 -5.06 18.81 6.01
C GLY A 645 -3.62 19.09 6.49
N GLN A 646 -3.45 19.65 7.69
CA GLN A 646 -2.14 19.87 8.31
C GLN A 646 -1.71 18.69 9.23
N LEU A 647 -2.60 17.75 9.52
CA LEU A 647 -2.33 16.65 10.44
C LEU A 647 -1.47 15.55 9.76
N PRO A 648 -0.42 15.04 10.42
CA PRO A 648 0.32 13.89 9.94
C PRO A 648 -0.47 12.57 10.13
N ASP A 649 0.13 11.41 9.85
CA ASP A 649 -0.47 10.11 10.19
C ASP A 649 -0.42 9.86 11.71
N MET A 650 -1.30 10.54 12.44
CA MET A 650 -1.36 10.59 13.91
C MET A 650 -1.52 9.20 14.53
N GLU A 651 -2.30 8.31 13.92
CA GLU A 651 -2.52 6.93 14.38
C GLU A 651 -1.18 6.17 14.46
N ARG A 652 -0.43 6.14 13.35
CA ARG A 652 0.88 5.48 13.30
C ARG A 652 1.93 6.19 14.16
N LEU A 653 1.86 7.53 14.28
CA LEU A 653 2.75 8.29 15.14
C LEU A 653 2.54 8.02 16.64
N VAL A 654 1.29 7.94 17.10
CA VAL A 654 0.96 7.62 18.50
C VAL A 654 1.50 6.24 18.87
N THR A 655 1.32 5.23 18.03
CA THR A 655 1.92 3.89 18.23
C THR A 655 3.45 3.93 18.16
N GLN A 656 4.05 4.70 17.24
CA GLN A 656 5.52 4.87 17.15
C GLN A 656 6.11 5.50 18.43
N ILE A 657 5.46 6.53 18.99
CA ILE A 657 5.88 7.18 20.24
C ILE A 657 5.68 6.23 21.42
N HIS A 658 4.59 5.47 21.43
CA HIS A 658 4.34 4.46 22.45
C HIS A 658 5.44 3.38 22.48
N ALA A 659 5.89 2.92 21.30
CA ALA A 659 7.04 2.03 21.15
C ALA A 659 8.36 2.65 21.65
N PHE A 660 8.54 3.98 21.56
CA PHE A 660 9.71 4.68 22.12
C PHE A 660 9.69 4.81 23.64
N GLY A 661 8.52 4.80 24.29
CA GLY A 661 8.39 4.78 25.76
C GLY A 661 8.66 3.39 26.36
N ASN A 662 8.36 2.33 25.62
CA ASN A 662 8.43 0.94 26.07
C ASN A 662 9.85 0.54 26.53
N ALA A 663 9.98 0.27 27.84
CA ALA A 663 11.23 -0.15 28.48
C ALA A 663 11.74 -1.51 27.99
N THR A 664 10.86 -2.44 27.61
CA THR A 664 11.23 -3.75 27.06
C THR A 664 11.89 -3.61 25.69
N CYS A 665 11.35 -2.75 24.82
CA CYS A 665 11.94 -2.42 23.52
C CYS A 665 13.32 -1.76 23.64
N SER A 666 13.48 -0.92 24.65
CA SER A 666 14.72 -0.19 24.95
C SER A 666 15.74 -1.01 25.76
N GLY A 667 15.37 -2.22 26.19
CA GLY A 667 16.15 -3.05 27.09
C GLY A 667 17.33 -3.75 26.42
N ARG A 668 18.41 -3.97 27.19
CA ARG A 668 19.64 -4.69 26.75
C ARG A 668 19.40 -6.12 26.26
N ASN A 669 18.25 -6.73 26.54
CA ASN A 669 17.92 -8.08 26.11
C ASN A 669 17.68 -8.15 24.58
N HIS A 670 17.05 -7.13 24.00
CA HIS A 670 16.81 -7.06 22.56
C HIS A 670 18.10 -6.69 21.80
N PRO A 671 18.46 -7.33 20.67
CA PRO A 671 19.68 -7.00 19.93
C PRO A 671 19.73 -5.54 19.47
N ALA A 672 18.59 -4.95 19.08
CA ALA A 672 18.52 -3.53 18.70
C ALA A 672 18.84 -2.57 19.87
N GLY A 673 18.52 -2.94 21.12
CA GLY A 673 18.89 -2.17 22.32
C GLY A 673 20.39 -2.24 22.65
N ARG A 674 21.14 -3.09 21.95
CA ARG A 674 22.61 -3.22 22.02
C ARG A 674 23.33 -2.71 20.76
N ALA A 675 22.60 -2.24 19.75
CA ALA A 675 23.17 -1.80 18.48
C ALA A 675 23.97 -0.49 18.62
N ILE A 676 25.15 -0.44 18.01
CA ILE A 676 25.97 0.76 17.90
C ILE A 676 25.57 1.51 16.62
N LEU A 677 24.82 2.60 16.77
CA LEU A 677 24.41 3.50 15.68
C LEU A 677 25.37 4.69 15.62
N TYR A 678 25.93 4.95 14.44
CA TYR A 678 26.85 6.08 14.24
C TYR A 678 26.13 7.41 13.98
N GLU A 679 24.84 7.35 13.67
CA GLU A 679 23.97 8.50 13.35
C GLU A 679 22.93 8.76 14.46
N GLU A 680 23.22 8.39 15.71
CA GLU A 680 22.29 8.51 16.84
C GLU A 680 21.74 9.93 17.03
N LEU A 681 22.53 10.99 16.76
CA LEU A 681 22.06 12.38 16.76
C LEU A 681 21.05 12.68 15.64
N THR A 682 21.37 12.28 14.40
CA THR A 682 20.52 12.42 13.22
C THR A 682 19.16 11.73 13.45
N TYR A 683 19.21 10.54 14.05
CA TYR A 683 18.04 9.76 14.42
C TYR A 683 17.27 10.35 15.63
N GLY A 684 17.96 10.90 16.63
CA GLY A 684 17.35 11.58 17.78
C GLY A 684 16.54 12.80 17.33
N LYS A 685 17.10 13.63 16.45
CA LYS A 685 16.39 14.74 15.80
C LYS A 685 15.12 14.30 15.09
N LYS A 686 15.16 13.16 14.37
CA LYS A 686 13.96 12.57 13.74
C LYS A 686 12.91 12.18 14.78
N LYS A 687 13.27 11.42 15.83
CA LYS A 687 12.32 11.04 16.90
C LYS A 687 11.62 12.25 17.51
N LEU A 688 12.37 13.33 17.74
CA LEU A 688 11.85 14.56 18.33
C LEU A 688 11.00 15.36 17.34
N SER A 689 11.34 15.37 16.05
CA SER A 689 10.49 15.91 14.99
C SER A 689 9.15 15.16 14.89
N ASP A 690 9.17 13.83 14.94
CA ASP A 690 7.97 12.99 14.91
C ASP A 690 7.09 13.22 16.16
N PHE A 691 7.72 13.32 17.35
CA PHE A 691 7.03 13.61 18.61
C PHE A 691 6.42 15.02 18.65
N ILE A 692 7.20 16.06 18.30
CA ILE A 692 6.74 17.45 18.31
C ILE A 692 5.67 17.68 17.22
N ALA A 693 5.78 17.03 16.05
CA ALA A 693 4.70 17.05 15.05
C ALA A 693 3.38 16.46 15.60
N THR A 694 3.47 15.41 16.42
CA THR A 694 2.30 14.79 17.08
C THR A 694 1.71 15.71 18.16
N LEU A 695 2.55 16.32 19.01
CA LEU A 695 2.09 17.32 19.99
C LEU A 695 1.46 18.53 19.29
N ASN A 696 2.02 18.99 18.17
CA ASN A 696 1.49 20.08 17.37
C ASN A 696 0.14 19.73 16.72
N GLY A 697 -0.02 18.49 16.22
CA GLY A 697 -1.30 17.99 15.71
C GLY A 697 -2.38 17.99 16.79
N PHE A 698 -2.09 17.47 17.98
CA PHE A 698 -3.01 17.53 19.12
C PHE A 698 -3.25 18.96 19.63
N ARG A 699 -2.29 19.89 19.47
CA ARG A 699 -2.49 21.31 19.82
C ARG A 699 -3.36 22.04 18.79
N ALA A 700 -3.28 21.71 17.50
CA ALA A 700 -4.20 22.25 16.49
C ALA A 700 -5.65 21.80 16.75
N LEU A 701 -5.83 20.53 17.14
CA LEU A 701 -7.12 19.95 17.51
C LEU A 701 -7.78 20.58 18.77
N ILE A 702 -7.08 21.42 19.54
CA ILE A 702 -7.66 22.19 20.67
C ILE A 702 -8.76 23.15 20.21
N ALA A 703 -8.73 23.60 18.95
CA ALA A 703 -9.71 24.54 18.40
C ALA A 703 -11.05 23.90 18.01
N LEU A 704 -11.14 22.56 17.88
CA LEU A 704 -12.38 21.91 17.41
C LEU A 704 -13.62 22.19 18.28
N PRO A 705 -13.58 22.14 19.63
CA PRO A 705 -14.74 22.52 20.44
C PRO A 705 -15.22 23.95 20.15
N ASP A 706 -14.28 24.90 20.03
CA ASP A 706 -14.58 26.31 19.81
C ASP A 706 -15.15 26.55 18.38
N MET A 707 -14.71 25.76 17.39
CA MET A 707 -15.25 25.79 16.02
C MET A 707 -16.67 25.17 15.90
N PHE A 708 -16.99 24.19 16.75
CA PHE A 708 -18.26 23.45 16.75
C PHE A 708 -19.21 23.87 17.90
N ASP A 709 -18.98 25.02 18.55
CA ASP A 709 -19.79 25.52 19.69
C ASP A 709 -21.29 25.62 19.38
N ASN A 710 -21.64 25.86 18.11
CA ASN A 710 -23.02 26.00 17.63
C ASN A 710 -23.57 24.72 16.93
N ALA A 711 -22.90 23.58 17.07
CA ALA A 711 -23.29 22.32 16.43
C ALA A 711 -24.59 21.73 17.01
N LYS A 712 -25.44 21.17 16.14
CA LYS A 712 -26.77 20.65 16.48
C LYS A 712 -26.88 19.14 16.31
N SER A 713 -26.13 18.55 15.39
CA SER A 713 -26.06 17.10 15.20
C SER A 713 -25.42 16.45 16.42
N GLU A 714 -26.13 15.49 17.02
CA GLU A 714 -25.65 14.68 18.14
C GLU A 714 -24.28 14.05 17.86
N LEU A 715 -24.04 13.58 16.62
CA LEU A 715 -22.76 12.98 16.23
C LEU A 715 -21.62 14.02 16.19
N LEU A 716 -21.88 15.23 15.70
CA LEU A 716 -20.86 16.30 15.70
C LEU A 716 -20.55 16.74 17.13
N VAL A 717 -21.57 16.99 17.96
CA VAL A 717 -21.40 17.31 19.39
C VAL A 717 -20.61 16.19 20.08
N ARG A 718 -20.96 14.92 19.85
CA ARG A 718 -20.28 13.75 20.43
C ARG A 718 -18.80 13.68 20.10
N ILE A 719 -18.38 13.97 18.86
CA ILE A 719 -16.97 13.83 18.44
C ILE A 719 -16.13 15.11 18.53
N THR A 720 -16.73 16.28 18.78
CA THR A 720 -16.02 17.57 18.85
C THR A 720 -16.10 18.26 20.20
N GLN A 721 -17.17 18.06 20.99
CA GLN A 721 -17.38 18.75 22.26
C GLN A 721 -16.90 17.96 23.48
N SER A 722 -16.72 18.65 24.60
CA SER A 722 -16.32 18.07 25.88
C SER A 722 -17.47 17.38 26.62
N ALA A 723 -17.13 16.50 27.56
CA ALA A 723 -18.10 15.79 28.41
C ALA A 723 -19.03 16.70 29.23
N SER A 724 -18.58 17.92 29.55
CA SER A 724 -19.40 18.94 30.23
C SER A 724 -20.53 19.53 29.35
N VAL A 725 -20.44 19.37 28.02
CA VAL A 725 -21.45 19.78 27.03
C VAL A 725 -22.10 18.54 26.38
N GLY A 726 -21.90 17.35 26.94
CA GLY A 726 -22.45 16.09 26.43
C GLY A 726 -21.66 15.42 25.30
N GLY A 727 -20.47 15.94 24.96
CA GLY A 727 -19.56 15.31 23.99
C GLY A 727 -18.59 14.30 24.61
N ALA A 728 -17.70 13.73 23.80
CA ALA A 728 -16.67 12.76 24.23
C ALA A 728 -15.22 13.24 24.00
N PHE A 729 -15.02 14.44 23.45
CA PHE A 729 -13.70 14.93 23.05
C PHE A 729 -12.83 15.28 24.29
N PRO A 730 -11.61 14.72 24.43
CA PRO A 730 -10.86 14.73 25.70
C PRO A 730 -10.08 16.02 25.97
N ILE A 731 -10.69 17.18 25.67
CA ILE A 731 -10.03 18.50 25.61
C ILE A 731 -9.29 18.89 26.90
N GLU A 732 -9.83 18.59 28.08
CA GLU A 732 -9.22 18.94 29.36
C GLU A 732 -7.92 18.16 29.61
N THR A 733 -7.94 16.84 29.36
CA THR A 733 -6.77 15.98 29.45
C THR A 733 -5.73 16.37 28.40
N MET A 734 -6.15 16.64 27.16
CA MET A 734 -5.25 17.13 26.11
C MET A 734 -4.56 18.44 26.50
N ARG A 735 -5.33 19.46 26.91
CA ARG A 735 -4.80 20.76 27.37
C ARG A 735 -3.81 20.58 28.54
N LYS A 736 -4.13 19.72 29.52
CA LYS A 736 -3.27 19.40 30.68
C LYS A 736 -1.95 18.71 30.29
N GLN A 737 -2.00 17.70 29.42
CA GLN A 737 -0.80 16.95 29.01
C GLN A 737 0.08 17.78 28.07
N LEU A 738 -0.50 18.53 27.13
CA LEU A 738 0.24 19.44 26.25
C LEU A 738 0.94 20.55 27.07
N ALA A 739 0.25 21.16 28.03
CA ALA A 739 0.86 22.15 28.94
C ALA A 739 1.95 21.59 29.87
N PHE A 740 2.04 20.25 30.04
CA PHE A 740 3.19 19.59 30.64
C PHE A 740 4.34 19.46 29.64
N PHE A 741 4.11 18.93 28.44
CA PHE A 741 5.18 18.76 27.44
C PHE A 741 5.75 20.10 26.93
N ASP A 742 4.96 21.17 26.94
CA ASP A 742 5.39 22.54 26.61
C ASP A 742 6.29 23.17 27.70
N LYS A 743 6.36 22.56 28.90
CA LYS A 743 7.22 22.99 30.03
C LYS A 743 8.28 21.95 30.43
N ALA A 744 8.18 20.72 29.94
CA ALA A 744 9.09 19.64 30.31
C ALA A 744 10.50 19.83 29.74
N PHE A 745 10.61 20.44 28.55
CA PHE A 745 11.86 20.71 27.85
C PHE A 745 11.67 21.78 26.76
N ASP A 746 12.77 22.42 26.35
CA ASP A 746 12.78 23.36 25.22
C ASP A 746 12.75 22.61 23.88
N HIS A 747 11.65 22.76 23.13
CA HIS A 747 11.43 22.06 21.86
C HIS A 747 12.41 22.48 20.76
N GLU A 748 12.81 23.76 20.69
CA GLU A 748 13.77 24.25 19.69
C GLU A 748 15.18 23.74 19.97
N LYS A 749 15.64 23.81 21.23
CA LYS A 749 16.93 23.27 21.65
C LYS A 749 16.97 21.75 21.44
N ALA A 750 15.88 21.03 21.75
CA ALA A 750 15.77 19.59 21.53
C ALA A 750 15.84 19.20 20.04
N LEU A 751 15.19 19.94 19.13
CA LEU A 751 15.31 19.73 17.68
C LEU A 751 16.72 20.07 17.16
N LYS A 752 17.36 21.12 17.69
CA LYS A 752 18.72 21.54 17.30
C LYS A 752 19.80 20.58 17.82
N SER A 753 19.63 19.99 19.01
CA SER A 753 20.57 19.04 19.62
C SER A 753 20.34 17.58 19.18
N GLY A 754 19.08 17.15 19.04
CA GLY A 754 18.69 15.74 18.93
C GLY A 754 18.49 15.03 20.28
N VAL A 755 18.53 15.76 21.40
CA VAL A 755 18.48 15.24 22.77
C VAL A 755 17.54 16.08 23.63
N ILE A 756 16.65 15.43 24.39
CA ILE A 756 15.81 16.11 25.38
C ILE A 756 16.65 16.41 26.63
N ALA A 757 16.95 17.69 26.86
CA ALA A 757 17.39 18.18 28.15
C ALA A 757 16.16 18.74 28.90
N PRO A 758 15.89 18.31 30.15
CA PRO A 758 14.73 18.77 30.91
C PRO A 758 14.93 20.18 31.45
N GLU A 759 13.83 20.84 31.82
CA GLU A 759 13.91 22.02 32.70
C GLU A 759 14.13 21.62 34.17
N ARG A 760 14.67 22.55 34.97
CA ARG A 760 14.94 22.32 36.40
C ARG A 760 13.65 21.97 37.15
N GLY A 761 13.67 20.90 37.92
CA GLY A 761 12.52 20.36 38.66
C GLY A 761 11.72 19.27 37.93
N VAL A 762 12.03 18.98 36.65
CA VAL A 762 11.36 17.91 35.89
C VAL A 762 11.98 16.52 36.14
N ASP A 763 13.29 16.45 36.39
CA ASP A 763 13.99 15.22 36.76
C ASP A 763 15.09 15.46 37.82
N SER A 764 14.94 14.82 38.98
CA SER A 764 15.82 15.04 40.14
C SER A 764 17.20 14.37 40.02
N GLU A 765 17.33 13.33 39.19
CA GLU A 765 18.62 12.70 38.90
C GLU A 765 19.46 13.62 38.01
N TYR A 766 18.89 14.11 36.90
CA TYR A 766 19.54 15.08 36.02
C TYR A 766 19.90 16.38 36.74
N ASP A 767 18.98 16.95 37.52
CA ASP A 767 19.25 18.16 38.32
C ASP A 767 20.38 17.97 39.34
N THR A 768 20.61 16.73 39.79
CA THR A 768 21.72 16.40 40.69
C THR A 768 23.03 16.26 39.92
N VAL A 769 23.02 15.66 38.72
CA VAL A 769 24.21 15.55 37.85
C VAL A 769 24.66 16.91 37.32
N GLU A 770 23.76 17.78 36.89
CA GLU A 770 24.15 19.14 36.48
C GLU A 770 24.74 19.92 37.67
N ARG A 771 24.22 19.73 38.89
CA ARG A 771 24.77 20.36 40.11
C ARG A 771 26.15 19.80 40.46
N GLU A 772 26.36 18.49 40.36
CA GLU A 772 27.69 17.86 40.52
C GLU A 772 28.70 18.44 39.51
N ILE A 773 28.29 18.67 38.26
CA ILE A 773 29.11 19.30 37.21
C ILE A 773 29.35 20.79 37.49
N GLU A 774 28.36 21.50 38.01
CA GLU A 774 28.44 22.94 38.35
C GLU A 774 29.39 23.17 39.54
N THR A 775 29.35 22.31 40.57
CA THR A 775 30.35 22.28 41.65
C THR A 775 31.76 21.98 41.13
N LEU A 776 31.92 20.93 40.31
CA LEU A 776 33.24 20.51 39.80
C LEU A 776 33.89 21.58 38.90
N LYS A 777 33.10 22.39 38.19
CA LYS A 777 33.60 23.57 37.46
C LYS A 777 34.14 24.64 38.40
N THR A 778 33.45 24.91 39.51
CA THR A 778 33.90 25.85 40.54
C THR A 778 35.22 25.40 41.16
N GLU A 779 35.35 24.11 41.52
CA GLU A 779 36.61 23.51 42.01
C GLU A 779 37.76 23.65 41.00
N LEU A 780 37.47 23.44 39.71
CA LEU A 780 38.43 23.65 38.60
C LEU A 780 38.86 25.11 38.46
N GLU A 781 37.94 26.08 38.59
CA GLU A 781 38.26 27.51 38.51
C GLU A 781 39.06 28.00 39.73
N GLU A 782 38.73 27.54 40.94
CA GLU A 782 39.49 27.80 42.15
C GLU A 782 40.93 27.26 42.06
N TYR A 783 41.09 26.00 41.61
CA TYR A 783 42.41 25.41 41.39
C TYR A 783 43.19 26.14 40.28
N LEU A 784 42.55 26.59 39.19
CA LEU A 784 43.21 27.38 38.15
C LEU A 784 43.69 28.75 38.67
N ALA A 785 42.95 29.37 39.59
CA ALA A 785 43.35 30.60 40.26
C ALA A 785 44.54 30.37 41.22
N GLU A 786 44.53 29.28 41.99
CA GLU A 786 45.67 28.87 42.83
C GLU A 786 46.93 28.60 41.99
N GLN A 787 46.81 27.85 40.89
CA GLN A 787 47.89 27.57 39.96
C GLN A 787 48.45 28.85 39.32
N SER A 788 47.59 29.78 38.92
CA SER A 788 48.00 31.08 38.39
C SER A 788 48.77 31.91 39.42
N LYS A 789 48.36 31.84 40.70
CA LYS A 789 49.05 32.47 41.84
C LYS A 789 50.40 31.80 42.14
N PHE A 790 50.48 30.47 42.10
CA PHE A 790 51.70 29.69 42.32
C PHE A 790 52.77 30.00 41.26
N PHE A 791 52.45 29.89 39.97
CA PHE A 791 53.39 30.22 38.90
C PHE A 791 53.65 31.74 38.83
N GLY A 792 52.68 32.57 39.21
CA GLY A 792 52.77 34.03 39.15
C GLY A 792 52.59 34.54 37.73
N CYS A 793 51.62 33.98 37.01
CA CYS A 793 51.20 34.32 35.65
C CYS A 793 49.83 33.67 35.39
N THR A 794 49.06 34.17 34.43
CA THR A 794 47.84 33.49 33.98
C THR A 794 48.18 32.09 33.48
N VAL A 795 47.60 31.07 34.11
CA VAL A 795 47.61 29.68 33.65
C VAL A 795 46.23 29.39 33.06
N VAL A 796 46.17 28.58 32.00
CA VAL A 796 44.92 28.25 31.30
C VAL A 796 44.84 26.74 31.10
N TYR A 797 43.65 26.17 31.24
CA TYR A 797 43.42 24.77 30.86
C TYR A 797 43.44 24.58 29.34
N PHE A 798 44.23 23.62 28.88
CA PHE A 798 44.34 23.23 27.48
C PHE A 798 43.82 21.79 27.26
N GLY A 799 43.44 21.51 26.01
CA GLY A 799 43.33 20.17 25.44
C GLY A 799 41.90 19.63 25.33
N ASN A 800 41.71 18.69 24.39
CA ASN A 800 40.42 18.09 24.07
C ASN A 800 40.34 16.65 24.60
N ASP A 801 39.11 16.15 24.79
CA ASP A 801 38.78 14.78 25.22
C ASP A 801 39.63 14.27 26.40
N LYS A 802 40.56 13.35 26.12
CA LYS A 802 41.47 12.70 27.09
C LYS A 802 42.67 13.57 27.51
N LYS A 803 42.78 14.79 26.98
CA LYS A 803 43.83 15.78 27.31
C LYS A 803 43.27 17.07 27.91
N ARG A 804 41.99 17.12 28.30
CA ARG A 804 41.39 18.27 29.00
C ARG A 804 42.08 18.50 30.34
N TYR A 805 42.04 19.74 30.82
CA TYR A 805 42.61 20.18 32.09
C TYR A 805 44.14 20.06 32.20
N GLN A 806 44.87 20.07 31.07
CA GLN A 806 46.32 20.29 31.11
C GLN A 806 46.60 21.76 31.44
N LEU A 807 47.45 22.01 32.44
CA LEU A 807 47.87 23.37 32.81
C LEU A 807 48.87 23.88 31.76
N GLU A 808 48.45 24.82 30.90
CA GLU A 808 49.35 25.51 29.97
C GLU A 808 50.04 26.69 30.68
N VAL A 809 51.35 26.57 30.88
CA VAL A 809 52.18 27.53 31.61
C VAL A 809 53.25 28.11 30.68
N PRO A 810 53.44 29.44 30.62
CA PRO A 810 54.55 30.06 29.88
C PRO A 810 55.91 29.48 30.28
N GLU A 811 56.75 29.14 29.30
CA GLU A 811 58.03 28.43 29.53
C GLU A 811 58.98 29.19 30.47
N ALA A 812 58.94 30.53 30.45
CA ALA A 812 59.69 31.39 31.36
C ALA A 812 59.30 31.21 32.85
N ARG A 813 58.07 30.78 33.14
CA ARG A 813 57.54 30.52 34.49
C ARG A 813 57.50 29.03 34.85
N ALA A 814 57.41 28.16 33.85
CA ALA A 814 57.38 26.69 34.01
C ALA A 814 58.57 26.10 34.80
N LYS A 815 59.68 26.85 34.99
CA LYS A 815 60.80 26.47 35.87
C LYS A 815 60.42 26.32 37.35
N LYS A 816 59.24 26.80 37.79
CA LYS A 816 58.70 26.60 39.14
C LYS A 816 58.05 25.23 39.36
N ALA A 817 57.84 24.43 38.32
CA ALA A 817 57.18 23.14 38.40
C ALA A 817 57.96 22.16 39.30
N THR A 818 57.31 21.65 40.33
CA THR A 818 57.82 20.60 41.23
C THR A 818 57.66 19.21 40.61
N SER A 819 58.06 18.15 41.32
CA SER A 819 57.88 16.76 40.92
C SER A 819 56.41 16.32 40.74
N GLU A 820 55.45 17.10 41.26
CA GLU A 820 54.00 16.85 41.09
C GLU A 820 53.51 17.18 39.66
N TYR A 821 54.27 17.97 38.89
CA TYR A 821 53.89 18.46 37.57
C TYR A 821 54.52 17.60 36.47
N SER A 822 53.83 16.54 36.07
CA SER A 822 54.27 15.70 34.95
C SER A 822 54.06 16.41 33.60
N LEU A 823 55.14 16.54 32.80
CA LEU A 823 55.15 17.24 31.52
C LEU A 823 54.58 16.36 30.39
N GLU A 824 53.46 16.80 29.80
CA GLU A 824 52.76 16.07 28.73
C GLU A 824 53.14 16.56 27.32
N SER A 825 53.41 17.87 27.17
CA SER A 825 53.94 18.44 25.92
C SER A 825 54.55 19.83 26.13
N GLN A 826 55.36 20.28 25.16
CA GLN A 826 55.95 21.61 25.14
C GLN A 826 55.91 22.19 23.71
N ARG A 827 55.69 23.49 23.59
CA ARG A 827 55.76 24.25 22.34
C ARG A 827 56.90 25.26 22.50
N ALA A 828 58.02 25.04 21.82
CA ALA A 828 59.14 25.98 21.81
C ALA A 828 58.86 27.16 20.86
N GLY A 829 59.40 28.33 21.16
CA GLY A 829 59.30 29.53 20.32
C GLY A 829 59.27 30.82 21.11
N LYS A 830 59.00 31.95 20.42
CA LYS A 830 58.97 33.29 21.03
C LYS A 830 57.90 33.44 22.13
N ASN A 831 56.80 32.68 22.01
CA ASN A 831 55.77 32.49 23.03
C ASN A 831 55.78 31.01 23.49
N GLY A 832 56.90 30.55 24.07
CA GLY A 832 57.06 29.16 24.51
C GLY A 832 56.12 28.80 25.67
N VAL A 833 55.52 27.61 25.62
CA VAL A 833 54.62 27.09 26.67
C VAL A 833 54.89 25.61 26.97
N LYS A 834 54.69 25.22 28.23
CA LYS A 834 54.79 23.83 28.72
C LYS A 834 53.45 23.42 29.34
N ARG A 835 53.04 22.19 29.06
CA ARG A 835 51.75 21.63 29.47
C ARG A 835 51.93 20.51 30.46
N PHE A 836 51.33 20.65 31.63
CA PHE A 836 51.49 19.73 32.74
C PHE A 836 50.18 19.08 33.16
N HIS A 837 50.25 17.85 33.64
CA HIS A 837 49.25 17.24 34.51
C HIS A 837 49.82 17.06 35.92
N THR A 838 49.03 17.49 36.89
CA THR A 838 49.13 17.16 38.32
C THR A 838 48.26 15.95 38.66
N GLU A 839 48.29 15.48 39.90
CA GLU A 839 47.37 14.42 40.34
C GLU A 839 45.93 14.93 40.44
N GLU A 840 45.71 16.18 40.88
CA GLU A 840 44.37 16.78 41.00
C GLU A 840 43.75 17.00 39.61
N THR A 841 44.49 17.52 38.63
CA THR A 841 43.95 17.67 37.26
C THR A 841 43.62 16.33 36.60
N ARG A 842 44.34 15.25 36.95
CA ARG A 842 43.97 13.87 36.56
C ARG A 842 42.77 13.34 37.35
N GLN A 843 42.53 13.80 38.57
CA GLN A 843 41.33 13.48 39.34
C GLN A 843 40.10 14.21 38.80
N PHE A 844 40.17 15.53 38.60
CA PHE A 844 39.11 16.31 37.97
C PHE A 844 38.76 15.80 36.56
N LEU A 845 39.75 15.39 35.75
CA LEU A 845 39.50 14.77 34.44
C LEU A 845 38.73 13.44 34.56
N ARG A 846 39.06 12.60 35.55
CA ARG A 846 38.34 11.34 35.82
C ARG A 846 36.91 11.62 36.29
N GLN A 847 36.73 12.52 37.27
CA GLN A 847 35.42 12.89 37.80
C GLN A 847 34.53 13.53 36.74
N MET A 848 35.02 14.51 35.96
CA MET A 848 34.24 15.13 34.90
C MET A 848 33.83 14.11 33.83
N THR A 849 34.73 13.22 33.43
CA THR A 849 34.39 12.18 32.44
C THR A 849 33.32 11.22 32.99
N GLN A 850 33.41 10.84 34.28
CA GLN A 850 32.38 10.03 34.95
C GLN A 850 31.02 10.76 35.04
N LEU A 851 31.01 12.06 35.36
CA LEU A 851 29.80 12.87 35.41
C LEU A 851 29.19 13.10 34.02
N GLU A 852 30.00 13.31 32.99
CA GLU A 852 29.54 13.43 31.60
C GLU A 852 28.96 12.12 31.07
N ASP A 853 29.54 10.98 31.42
CA ASP A 853 28.99 9.66 31.02
C ASP A 853 27.73 9.31 31.84
N LYS A 854 27.68 9.65 33.13
CA LYS A 854 26.46 9.60 33.97
C LYS A 854 25.36 10.48 33.34
N ARG A 855 25.65 11.72 32.98
CA ARG A 855 24.75 12.66 32.29
C ARG A 855 24.20 12.08 30.98
N LYS A 856 25.06 11.49 30.13
CA LYS A 856 24.64 10.84 28.87
C LYS A 856 23.68 9.67 29.13
N MET A 857 23.96 8.86 30.15
CA MET A 857 23.08 7.74 30.53
C MET A 857 21.72 8.23 31.04
N VAL A 858 21.70 9.23 31.94
CA VAL A 858 20.47 9.84 32.48
C VAL A 858 19.64 10.45 31.35
N LEU A 859 20.23 11.26 30.47
CA LEU A 859 19.54 11.85 29.31
C LEU A 859 18.93 10.79 28.37
N LYS A 860 19.61 9.65 28.19
CA LYS A 860 19.14 8.57 27.30
C LYS A 860 17.94 7.82 27.85
N ASP A 861 17.88 7.55 29.15
CA ASP A 861 16.66 6.99 29.77
C ASP A 861 15.58 8.05 29.99
N LEU A 862 15.94 9.29 30.32
CA LEU A 862 14.97 10.37 30.51
C LEU A 862 14.14 10.63 29.23
N ALA A 863 14.76 10.60 28.05
CA ALA A 863 14.02 10.70 26.80
C ALA A 863 12.97 9.57 26.65
N ARG A 864 13.32 8.33 27.05
CA ARG A 864 12.38 7.20 27.11
C ARG A 864 11.29 7.44 28.17
N ARG A 865 11.63 7.94 29.37
CA ARG A 865 10.67 8.31 30.43
C ARG A 865 9.66 9.39 29.99
N ILE A 866 10.06 10.30 29.09
CA ILE A 866 9.15 11.31 28.53
C ILE A 866 8.17 10.70 27.51
N PHE A 867 8.63 9.77 26.66
CA PHE A 867 7.72 9.01 25.77
C PHE A 867 6.83 8.03 26.55
N GLU A 868 7.31 7.46 27.65
CA GLU A 868 6.54 6.68 28.63
C GLU A 868 5.46 7.54 29.29
N LYS A 869 5.79 8.78 29.69
CA LYS A 869 4.81 9.73 30.24
C LYS A 869 3.68 10.07 29.24
N PHE A 870 4.00 10.17 27.95
CA PHE A 870 2.98 10.30 26.88
C PHE A 870 2.16 9.01 26.72
N SER A 871 2.80 7.85 26.83
CA SER A 871 2.19 6.52 26.69
C SER A 871 1.11 6.20 27.73
N LEU A 872 1.19 6.78 28.93
CA LEU A 872 0.18 6.56 29.98
C LEU A 872 -1.24 7.01 29.57
N GLU A 873 -1.35 7.86 28.56
CA GLU A 873 -2.61 8.40 28.02
C GLU A 873 -2.94 7.82 26.63
N TYR A 874 -2.34 6.68 26.24
CA TYR A 874 -2.48 6.09 24.90
C TYR A 874 -3.94 5.88 24.47
N SER A 875 -4.83 5.45 25.37
CA SER A 875 -6.27 5.33 25.11
C SER A 875 -6.92 6.69 24.81
N THR A 876 -6.57 7.73 25.57
CA THR A 876 -7.02 9.12 25.37
C THR A 876 -6.59 9.64 23.99
N TRP A 877 -5.33 9.41 23.60
CA TRP A 877 -4.80 9.80 22.30
C TRP A 877 -5.42 9.01 21.14
N LYS A 878 -5.59 7.69 21.28
CA LYS A 878 -6.21 6.84 20.26
C LYS A 878 -7.68 7.21 20.02
N GLY A 879 -8.46 7.38 21.08
CA GLY A 879 -9.87 7.81 20.99
C GLY A 879 -10.03 9.20 20.37
N CYS A 880 -9.10 10.13 20.64
CA CYS A 880 -9.05 11.42 19.94
C CYS A 880 -8.82 11.24 18.43
N VAL A 881 -7.87 10.38 18.02
CA VAL A 881 -7.63 10.09 16.59
C VAL A 881 -8.83 9.39 15.93
N GLU A 882 -9.54 8.51 16.62
CA GLU A 882 -10.77 7.85 16.13
C GLU A 882 -11.93 8.83 15.92
N MET A 883 -12.12 9.78 16.85
CA MET A 883 -13.10 10.87 16.70
C MET A 883 -12.75 11.79 15.53
N VAL A 884 -11.46 12.15 15.37
CA VAL A 884 -10.99 12.99 14.26
C VAL A 884 -11.04 12.23 12.92
N ALA A 885 -10.81 10.92 12.91
CA ALA A 885 -11.04 10.07 11.73
C ALA A 885 -12.51 10.12 11.30
N THR A 886 -13.43 10.00 12.27
CA THR A 886 -14.87 10.07 12.04
C THR A 886 -15.27 11.45 11.49
N LEU A 887 -14.72 12.52 12.04
CA LEU A 887 -14.95 13.89 11.55
C LEU A 887 -14.43 14.06 10.10
N ASP A 888 -13.21 13.60 9.81
CA ASP A 888 -12.63 13.68 8.47
C ASP A 888 -13.51 12.97 7.42
N VAL A 889 -13.99 11.76 7.74
CA VAL A 889 -14.96 11.02 6.90
C VAL A 889 -16.26 11.80 6.69
N LEU A 890 -16.83 12.41 7.73
CA LEU A 890 -18.03 13.24 7.60
C LEU A 890 -17.78 14.48 6.71
N THR A 891 -16.62 15.14 6.83
CA THR A 891 -16.25 16.25 5.93
C THR A 891 -15.96 15.78 4.50
N SER A 892 -15.53 14.53 4.32
CA SER A 892 -15.34 13.92 2.99
C SER A 892 -16.68 13.67 2.29
N LEU A 893 -17.66 13.12 3.01
CA LEU A 893 -19.02 12.91 2.50
C LEU A 893 -19.73 14.25 2.21
N ALA A 894 -19.53 15.26 3.07
CA ALA A 894 -20.05 16.61 2.84
C ALA A 894 -19.39 17.30 1.63
N GLU A 895 -18.07 17.20 1.47
CA GLU A 895 -17.36 17.79 0.33
C GLU A 895 -17.72 17.09 -0.99
N TYR A 896 -17.84 15.76 -1.01
CA TYR A 896 -18.37 15.01 -2.17
C TYR A 896 -19.78 15.50 -2.53
N ALA A 897 -20.71 15.51 -1.58
CA ALA A 897 -22.08 15.95 -1.81
C ALA A 897 -22.21 17.45 -2.20
N ARG A 898 -21.12 18.22 -2.07
CA ARG A 898 -20.99 19.63 -2.47
C ARG A 898 -20.24 19.79 -3.81
N SER A 899 -19.51 18.78 -4.28
CA SER A 899 -18.93 18.73 -5.64
C SER A 899 -19.91 18.15 -6.67
N GLU A 900 -20.82 17.29 -6.23
CA GLU A 900 -21.90 16.77 -7.07
C GLU A 900 -23.02 17.80 -7.29
N GLY A 901 -23.80 17.61 -8.35
CA GLY A 901 -24.94 18.46 -8.70
C GLY A 901 -26.22 18.13 -7.91
N VAL A 902 -27.13 17.38 -8.54
CA VAL A 902 -28.40 16.98 -7.90
C VAL A 902 -28.14 15.84 -6.91
N CYS A 903 -28.32 16.11 -5.61
CA CYS A 903 -28.15 15.14 -4.53
C CYS A 903 -29.24 15.29 -3.45
N CYS A 904 -29.81 14.16 -3.00
CA CYS A 904 -30.79 14.10 -1.93
C CYS A 904 -30.23 13.47 -0.63
N VAL A 905 -30.86 13.75 0.50
CA VAL A 905 -30.75 12.90 1.71
C VAL A 905 -31.74 11.74 1.54
N PRO A 906 -31.31 10.47 1.54
CA PRO A 906 -32.23 9.34 1.35
C PRO A 906 -33.05 9.05 2.62
N GLU A 907 -34.38 9.00 2.47
CA GLU A 907 -35.33 8.64 3.53
C GLU A 907 -35.22 7.15 3.85
N LEU A 908 -34.59 6.82 4.98
CA LEU A 908 -34.44 5.44 5.42
C LEU A 908 -35.55 5.05 6.40
N LEU A 909 -36.25 3.97 6.06
CA LEU A 909 -37.36 3.43 6.82
C LEU A 909 -36.89 2.26 7.70
N ALA A 910 -37.33 2.24 8.96
CA ALA A 910 -37.16 1.08 9.83
C ALA A 910 -37.95 -0.12 9.30
N ASN A 911 -37.42 -1.33 9.48
CA ASN A 911 -38.09 -2.58 9.10
C ASN A 911 -39.18 -2.93 10.13
N GLY A 912 -40.23 -2.09 10.19
CA GLY A 912 -41.37 -2.22 11.09
C GLY A 912 -42.25 -3.42 10.72
N SER A 913 -42.82 -4.09 11.72
CA SER A 913 -43.39 -5.45 11.68
C SER A 913 -44.67 -5.67 10.84
N ASN A 914 -45.01 -4.75 9.94
CA ASN A 914 -46.02 -4.92 8.87
C ASN A 914 -45.61 -4.29 7.52
N GLY A 915 -44.48 -3.59 7.44
CA GLY A 915 -44.05 -2.89 6.22
C GLY A 915 -43.35 -3.84 5.24
N LYS A 916 -43.75 -3.81 3.97
CA LYS A 916 -43.01 -4.52 2.91
C LYS A 916 -41.69 -3.81 2.59
N PRO A 917 -40.57 -4.54 2.39
CA PRO A 917 -39.32 -3.94 1.94
C PRO A 917 -39.49 -3.16 0.64
N LEU A 918 -38.87 -1.99 0.54
CA LEU A 918 -38.97 -1.11 -0.63
C LEU A 918 -37.66 -0.40 -0.98
N ILE A 919 -37.49 -0.06 -2.25
CA ILE A 919 -36.54 0.92 -2.78
C ILE A 919 -37.31 1.78 -3.79
N GLU A 920 -37.34 3.09 -3.57
CA GLU A 920 -37.94 4.09 -4.44
C GLU A 920 -36.86 5.16 -4.72
N ILE A 921 -36.54 5.38 -5.98
CA ILE A 921 -35.52 6.34 -6.44
C ILE A 921 -36.15 7.19 -7.53
N GLU A 922 -36.02 8.52 -7.44
CA GLU A 922 -36.47 9.49 -8.44
C GLU A 922 -35.23 10.16 -9.06
N GLU A 923 -35.10 10.10 -10.39
CA GLU A 923 -33.99 10.67 -11.17
C GLU A 923 -32.58 10.37 -10.61
N GLY A 924 -32.32 9.11 -10.24
CA GLY A 924 -31.02 8.66 -9.76
C GLY A 924 -29.94 8.67 -10.85
N ILE A 925 -28.69 8.91 -10.45
CA ILE A 925 -27.50 8.97 -11.31
C ILE A 925 -26.47 7.94 -10.82
N HIS A 926 -25.72 7.32 -11.73
CA HIS A 926 -24.67 6.37 -11.37
C HIS A 926 -23.44 7.12 -10.79
N PRO A 927 -23.06 6.93 -9.52
CA PRO A 927 -22.13 7.83 -8.83
C PRO A 927 -20.71 7.84 -9.41
N CYS A 928 -20.24 6.73 -9.99
CA CYS A 928 -18.90 6.62 -10.56
C CYS A 928 -18.79 7.08 -12.04
N ILE A 929 -19.65 8.00 -12.49
CA ILE A 929 -19.51 8.63 -13.82
C ILE A 929 -18.38 9.68 -13.79
N ALA A 930 -17.54 9.69 -14.82
CA ALA A 930 -16.53 10.74 -15.00
C ALA A 930 -17.22 12.09 -15.30
N SER A 931 -16.79 13.17 -14.66
CA SER A 931 -17.49 14.46 -14.69
C SER A 931 -17.71 15.02 -16.11
N GLU A 932 -16.80 14.75 -17.05
CA GLU A 932 -16.93 15.10 -18.48
C GLU A 932 -18.15 14.49 -19.17
N LEU A 933 -18.66 13.37 -18.66
CA LEU A 933 -19.84 12.67 -19.20
C LEU A 933 -21.11 12.96 -18.41
N MET A 934 -21.03 13.64 -17.26
CA MET A 934 -22.17 13.84 -16.36
C MET A 934 -23.30 14.64 -17.01
N GLU A 935 -22.98 15.69 -17.79
CA GLU A 935 -23.96 16.47 -18.56
C GLU A 935 -24.71 15.66 -19.63
N SER A 936 -24.15 14.50 -20.04
CA SER A 936 -24.73 13.61 -21.05
C SER A 936 -25.46 12.41 -20.47
N PHE A 937 -25.37 12.17 -19.16
CA PHE A 937 -25.99 11.01 -18.53
C PHE A 937 -27.48 11.26 -18.25
N ILE A 938 -28.32 10.31 -18.67
CA ILE A 938 -29.76 10.38 -18.48
C ILE A 938 -30.10 9.80 -17.08
N PRO A 939 -30.62 10.60 -16.13
CA PRO A 939 -31.00 10.09 -14.82
C PRO A 939 -32.15 9.09 -14.91
N ASN A 940 -32.25 8.20 -13.93
CA ASN A 940 -33.16 7.06 -13.93
C ASN A 940 -33.79 6.85 -12.55
N GLY A 941 -35.12 6.99 -12.48
CA GLY A 941 -35.91 6.53 -11.35
C GLY A 941 -36.35 5.08 -11.49
N ILE A 942 -36.61 4.42 -10.35
CA ILE A 942 -37.18 3.06 -10.29
C ILE A 942 -37.88 2.83 -8.94
N SER A 943 -38.87 1.94 -8.91
CA SER A 943 -39.57 1.54 -7.69
C SER A 943 -39.66 0.02 -7.59
N ILE A 944 -39.24 -0.54 -6.47
CA ILE A 944 -39.12 -1.98 -6.20
C ILE A 944 -39.70 -2.25 -4.81
N GLY A 945 -40.74 -3.09 -4.71
CA GLY A 945 -41.39 -3.42 -3.45
C GLY A 945 -42.24 -2.28 -2.85
N GLY A 946 -42.63 -2.43 -1.58
CA GLY A 946 -43.58 -1.55 -0.89
C GLY A 946 -45.05 -2.01 -1.00
N GLU A 947 -45.98 -1.19 -0.53
CA GLU A 947 -47.43 -1.49 -0.59
C GLU A 947 -47.96 -1.43 -2.02
N GLY A 948 -48.82 -2.38 -2.40
CA GLY A 948 -49.41 -2.47 -3.74
C GLY A 948 -48.45 -2.81 -4.89
N LYS A 949 -47.13 -2.82 -4.66
CA LYS A 949 -46.08 -3.00 -5.66
C LYS A 949 -45.40 -4.37 -5.57
N ALA A 950 -44.73 -4.77 -6.66
CA ALA A 950 -43.98 -6.01 -6.78
C ALA A 950 -42.54 -5.86 -6.27
N SER A 951 -42.02 -6.84 -5.51
CA SER A 951 -40.62 -6.85 -5.06
C SER A 951 -39.63 -7.26 -6.15
N LEU A 952 -40.09 -7.89 -7.24
CA LEU A 952 -39.24 -8.33 -8.36
C LEU A 952 -39.63 -7.58 -9.63
N VAL A 953 -38.63 -6.99 -10.30
CA VAL A 953 -38.77 -6.35 -11.61
C VAL A 953 -38.02 -7.19 -12.66
N LEU A 954 -38.76 -7.72 -13.64
CA LEU A 954 -38.18 -8.30 -14.86
C LEU A 954 -37.79 -7.16 -15.81
N LEU A 955 -36.50 -6.87 -15.89
CA LEU A 955 -35.93 -5.83 -16.74
C LEU A 955 -35.61 -6.39 -18.13
N THR A 956 -36.08 -5.69 -19.16
CA THR A 956 -35.93 -6.11 -20.56
C THR A 956 -35.31 -5.00 -21.42
N GLY A 957 -34.85 -5.36 -22.63
CA GLY A 957 -34.28 -4.40 -23.59
C GLY A 957 -32.88 -4.78 -24.11
N PRO A 958 -32.34 -3.98 -25.04
CA PRO A 958 -31.08 -4.27 -25.72
C PRO A 958 -29.88 -4.16 -24.78
N ASN A 959 -28.79 -4.88 -25.07
CA ASN A 959 -27.57 -4.89 -24.26
C ASN A 959 -26.93 -3.49 -24.17
N MET A 960 -27.00 -2.70 -25.24
CA MET A 960 -26.54 -1.31 -25.28
C MET A 960 -27.55 -0.30 -24.69
N GLY A 961 -28.72 -0.75 -24.20
CA GLY A 961 -29.76 0.12 -23.63
C GLY A 961 -29.53 0.55 -22.17
N GLY A 962 -28.44 0.11 -21.52
CA GLY A 962 -28.07 0.53 -20.16
C GLY A 962 -28.54 -0.37 -19.02
N LYS A 963 -29.11 -1.57 -19.30
CA LYS A 963 -29.64 -2.50 -18.26
C LYS A 963 -28.67 -2.73 -17.09
N SER A 964 -27.43 -3.10 -17.40
CA SER A 964 -26.39 -3.39 -16.41
C SER A 964 -25.92 -2.13 -15.66
N THR A 965 -26.00 -0.96 -16.28
CA THR A 965 -25.70 0.34 -15.64
C THR A 965 -26.77 0.71 -14.62
N LEU A 966 -28.05 0.51 -14.95
CA LEU A 966 -29.17 0.74 -14.02
C LEU A 966 -29.05 -0.15 -12.77
N MET A 967 -28.75 -1.44 -12.95
CA MET A 967 -28.56 -2.35 -11.80
C MET A 967 -27.34 -1.96 -10.95
N ARG A 968 -26.22 -1.56 -11.57
CA ARG A 968 -25.04 -1.04 -10.86
C ARG A 968 -25.38 0.22 -10.06
N GLN A 969 -26.10 1.15 -10.68
CA GLN A 969 -26.56 2.39 -10.06
C GLN A 969 -27.41 2.11 -8.82
N VAL A 970 -28.45 1.26 -8.92
CA VAL A 970 -29.31 0.94 -7.77
C VAL A 970 -28.53 0.30 -6.63
N GLY A 971 -27.59 -0.61 -6.92
CA GLY A 971 -26.71 -1.20 -5.91
C GLY A 971 -25.78 -0.19 -5.23
N LEU A 972 -25.16 0.71 -6.01
CA LEU A 972 -24.27 1.74 -5.49
C LEU A 972 -25.00 2.81 -4.67
N LEU A 973 -26.19 3.24 -5.11
CA LEU A 973 -27.03 4.20 -4.39
C LEU A 973 -27.50 3.64 -3.03
N ALA A 974 -27.83 2.36 -2.96
CA ALA A 974 -28.14 1.68 -1.69
C ALA A 974 -26.94 1.65 -0.73
N VAL A 975 -25.75 1.32 -1.23
CA VAL A 975 -24.50 1.38 -0.45
C VAL A 975 -24.22 2.79 0.08
N MET A 976 -24.33 3.83 -0.76
CA MET A 976 -24.11 5.22 -0.34
C MET A 976 -25.14 5.68 0.72
N ALA A 977 -26.40 5.27 0.59
CA ALA A 977 -27.44 5.57 1.56
C ALA A 977 -27.13 4.97 2.94
N GLN A 978 -26.72 3.70 2.99
CA GLN A 978 -26.35 2.99 4.23
C GLN A 978 -24.95 3.31 4.78
N ILE A 979 -24.10 4.00 4.01
CA ILE A 979 -22.93 4.70 4.54
C ILE A 979 -23.34 5.92 5.38
N GLY A 980 -24.51 6.52 5.10
CA GLY A 980 -24.97 7.79 5.69
C GLY A 980 -24.63 9.02 4.85
N SER A 981 -24.35 8.83 3.55
CA SER A 981 -24.08 9.91 2.60
C SER A 981 -25.38 10.51 2.05
N ARG A 982 -25.29 11.74 1.52
CA ARG A 982 -26.22 12.16 0.45
C ARG A 982 -25.88 11.38 -0.83
N ILE A 983 -26.88 11.18 -1.70
CA ILE A 983 -26.75 10.37 -2.90
C ILE A 983 -27.24 11.13 -4.14
N PRO A 984 -26.65 10.91 -5.33
CA PRO A 984 -27.03 11.64 -6.54
C PRO A 984 -28.36 11.12 -7.13
N ALA A 985 -29.45 11.72 -6.66
CA ALA A 985 -30.83 11.51 -7.07
C ALA A 985 -31.67 12.74 -6.68
N GLU A 986 -32.85 12.93 -7.30
CA GLU A 986 -33.80 13.98 -6.87
C GLU A 986 -34.47 13.61 -5.54
N ARG A 987 -34.92 12.36 -5.42
CA ARG A 987 -35.36 11.75 -4.16
C ARG A 987 -34.95 10.28 -4.08
N CYS A 988 -34.85 9.79 -2.85
CA CYS A 988 -34.69 8.38 -2.57
C CYS A 988 -35.34 8.01 -1.24
N ARG A 989 -36.00 6.86 -1.20
CA ARG A 989 -36.69 6.32 -0.03
C ARG A 989 -36.56 4.79 -0.04
N MET A 990 -36.06 4.20 1.05
CA MET A 990 -35.86 2.74 1.11
C MET A 990 -35.91 2.18 2.54
N THR A 991 -36.29 0.91 2.68
CA THR A 991 -35.99 0.14 3.90
C THR A 991 -34.54 -0.34 3.86
N LEU A 992 -33.95 -0.66 5.01
CA LEU A 992 -32.54 -1.09 5.08
C LEU A 992 -32.31 -2.40 4.31
N VAL A 993 -31.14 -2.53 3.67
CA VAL A 993 -30.69 -3.72 2.92
C VAL A 993 -29.66 -4.48 3.74
N ASP A 994 -29.92 -5.75 4.05
CA ASP A 994 -29.01 -6.61 4.83
C ASP A 994 -27.80 -7.10 4.01
N ARG A 995 -28.01 -7.39 2.72
CA ARG A 995 -27.00 -7.87 1.78
C ARG A 995 -27.37 -7.47 0.35
N ILE A 996 -26.38 -7.03 -0.43
CA ILE A 996 -26.48 -7.03 -1.89
C ILE A 996 -25.93 -8.35 -2.42
N PHE A 997 -26.63 -8.89 -3.41
CA PHE A 997 -26.16 -9.98 -4.27
C PHE A 997 -26.05 -9.50 -5.71
N THR A 998 -24.99 -9.92 -6.41
CA THR A 998 -24.77 -9.58 -7.83
C THR A 998 -24.42 -10.81 -8.68
N ARG A 999 -24.96 -10.82 -9.90
CA ARG A 999 -24.60 -11.73 -11.00
C ARG A 999 -24.41 -10.90 -12.27
N LEU A 1000 -23.51 -9.91 -12.23
CA LEU A 1000 -23.39 -8.86 -13.24
C LEU A 1000 -22.23 -9.15 -14.22
N GLY A 1001 -22.55 -9.56 -15.44
CA GLY A 1001 -21.58 -9.72 -16.54
C GLY A 1001 -21.02 -11.13 -16.73
N ALA A 1002 -19.96 -11.23 -17.56
CA ALA A 1002 -19.43 -12.48 -18.09
C ALA A 1002 -17.95 -12.68 -17.70
N SER A 1003 -17.72 -13.42 -16.63
CA SER A 1003 -16.41 -13.84 -16.14
C SER A 1003 -16.28 -15.37 -16.23
N ASP A 1004 -15.25 -15.84 -16.95
CA ASP A 1004 -15.03 -17.27 -17.21
C ASP A 1004 -13.79 -17.75 -16.45
N ASP A 1005 -13.94 -18.61 -15.43
CA ASP A 1005 -12.79 -19.23 -14.75
C ASP A 1005 -12.31 -20.50 -15.48
N ILE A 1006 -11.78 -20.27 -16.69
CA ILE A 1006 -11.16 -21.29 -17.54
C ILE A 1006 -9.96 -21.94 -16.83
N MET A 1007 -9.25 -21.20 -15.97
CA MET A 1007 -8.07 -21.67 -15.25
C MET A 1007 -8.42 -22.69 -14.15
N ALA A 1008 -9.64 -22.64 -13.61
CA ALA A 1008 -10.21 -23.66 -12.73
C ALA A 1008 -10.90 -24.83 -13.47
N GLY A 1009 -10.95 -24.80 -14.81
CA GLY A 1009 -11.67 -25.80 -15.60
C GLY A 1009 -13.19 -25.79 -15.38
N HIS A 1010 -13.75 -24.72 -14.82
CA HIS A 1010 -15.19 -24.58 -14.62
C HIS A 1010 -15.85 -24.05 -15.89
N SER A 1011 -17.01 -24.62 -16.24
CA SER A 1011 -17.87 -24.00 -17.26
C SER A 1011 -18.36 -22.64 -16.79
N THR A 1012 -18.52 -21.71 -17.73
CA THR A 1012 -19.07 -20.36 -17.50
C THR A 1012 -20.44 -20.43 -16.80
N PHE A 1013 -21.24 -21.44 -17.18
CA PHE A 1013 -22.53 -21.76 -16.58
C PHE A 1013 -22.44 -22.36 -15.17
N LEU A 1014 -21.35 -23.08 -14.83
CA LEU A 1014 -21.17 -23.65 -13.49
C LEU A 1014 -20.84 -22.55 -12.47
N VAL A 1015 -20.00 -21.58 -12.86
CA VAL A 1015 -19.73 -20.38 -12.04
C VAL A 1015 -21.04 -19.62 -11.81
N GLU A 1016 -21.78 -19.33 -12.88
CA GLU A 1016 -23.08 -18.65 -12.87
C GLU A 1016 -24.13 -19.34 -12.00
N LEU A 1017 -24.20 -20.68 -12.03
CA LEU A 1017 -25.08 -21.47 -11.14
C LEU A 1017 -24.61 -21.50 -9.69
N ASN A 1018 -23.29 -21.53 -9.42
CA ASN A 1018 -22.76 -21.51 -8.06
C ASN A 1018 -23.01 -20.14 -7.39
N GLU A 1019 -22.78 -19.06 -8.14
CA GLU A 1019 -23.13 -17.69 -7.75
C GLU A 1019 -24.63 -17.62 -7.43
N THR A 1020 -25.50 -18.05 -8.35
CA THR A 1020 -26.95 -18.07 -8.15
C THR A 1020 -27.37 -18.96 -6.95
N SER A 1021 -26.68 -20.09 -6.71
CA SER A 1021 -26.93 -20.94 -5.55
C SER A 1021 -26.66 -20.24 -4.23
N ALA A 1022 -25.62 -19.40 -4.15
CA ALA A 1022 -25.35 -18.58 -2.96
C ALA A 1022 -26.47 -17.55 -2.73
N ILE A 1023 -26.97 -16.91 -3.80
CA ILE A 1023 -28.11 -15.98 -3.71
C ILE A 1023 -29.35 -16.67 -3.13
N LEU A 1024 -29.75 -17.82 -3.71
CA LEU A 1024 -30.94 -18.56 -3.29
C LEU A 1024 -30.87 -19.06 -1.83
N LYS A 1025 -29.67 -19.39 -1.34
CA LYS A 1025 -29.42 -19.82 0.05
C LYS A 1025 -29.43 -18.66 1.05
N HIS A 1026 -28.70 -17.59 0.75
CA HIS A 1026 -28.36 -16.56 1.74
C HIS A 1026 -29.28 -15.32 1.70
N ALA A 1027 -29.99 -15.05 0.60
CA ALA A 1027 -30.88 -13.90 0.52
C ALA A 1027 -32.04 -13.99 1.53
N THR A 1028 -32.44 -12.85 2.08
CA THR A 1028 -33.62 -12.66 2.95
C THR A 1028 -34.68 -11.83 2.22
N SER A 1029 -35.81 -11.49 2.86
CA SER A 1029 -36.75 -10.48 2.34
C SER A 1029 -36.10 -9.11 2.16
N ASP A 1030 -35.11 -8.81 2.99
CA ASP A 1030 -34.50 -7.49 3.11
C ASP A 1030 -33.28 -7.35 2.18
N SER A 1031 -32.85 -8.43 1.52
CA SER A 1031 -31.76 -8.40 0.56
C SER A 1031 -32.13 -7.71 -0.76
N LEU A 1032 -31.12 -7.15 -1.43
CA LEU A 1032 -31.20 -6.61 -2.79
C LEU A 1032 -30.46 -7.56 -3.75
N VAL A 1033 -31.17 -8.07 -4.76
CA VAL A 1033 -30.68 -9.07 -5.71
C VAL A 1033 -30.60 -8.49 -7.12
N LEU A 1034 -29.40 -8.50 -7.72
CA LEU A 1034 -29.11 -7.91 -9.03
C LEU A 1034 -28.61 -9.00 -10.00
N LEU A 1035 -29.49 -9.50 -10.87
CA LEU A 1035 -29.23 -10.62 -11.78
C LEU A 1035 -29.21 -10.16 -13.24
N ASP A 1036 -28.12 -10.43 -13.97
CA ASP A 1036 -27.96 -10.05 -15.38
C ASP A 1036 -27.78 -11.29 -16.27
N GLU A 1037 -28.73 -11.51 -17.19
CA GLU A 1037 -28.69 -12.51 -18.27
C GLU A 1037 -28.51 -13.98 -17.81
N LEU A 1038 -29.08 -14.34 -16.65
CA LEU A 1038 -29.06 -15.71 -16.12
C LEU A 1038 -29.63 -16.73 -17.13
N GLY A 1039 -28.85 -17.78 -17.39
CA GLY A 1039 -29.08 -18.80 -18.40
C GLY A 1039 -28.17 -18.68 -19.63
N ARG A 1040 -27.38 -17.60 -19.77
CA ARG A 1040 -26.50 -17.31 -20.93
C ARG A 1040 -25.52 -18.43 -21.27
N GLY A 1041 -25.03 -19.19 -20.28
CA GLY A 1041 -24.02 -20.23 -20.47
C GLY A 1041 -24.53 -21.59 -20.96
N THR A 1042 -25.83 -21.75 -21.22
CA THR A 1042 -26.45 -23.05 -21.56
C THR A 1042 -27.43 -22.97 -22.75
N ALA A 1043 -28.02 -24.10 -23.12
CA ALA A 1043 -29.05 -24.17 -24.16
C ALA A 1043 -30.28 -23.33 -23.79
N THR A 1044 -30.88 -22.66 -24.77
CA THR A 1044 -31.97 -21.67 -24.54
C THR A 1044 -33.18 -22.24 -23.79
N TYR A 1045 -33.48 -23.52 -23.97
CA TYR A 1045 -34.55 -24.21 -23.23
C TYR A 1045 -34.23 -24.32 -21.74
N ASP A 1046 -33.06 -24.87 -21.41
CA ASP A 1046 -32.60 -25.06 -20.03
C ASP A 1046 -32.40 -23.71 -19.32
N GLY A 1047 -31.81 -22.73 -20.01
CA GLY A 1047 -31.63 -21.37 -19.50
C GLY A 1047 -32.97 -20.68 -19.19
N THR A 1048 -33.97 -20.80 -20.07
CA THR A 1048 -35.32 -20.26 -19.81
C THR A 1048 -35.98 -20.96 -18.61
N ALA A 1049 -35.83 -22.28 -18.49
CA ALA A 1049 -36.41 -23.06 -17.39
C ALA A 1049 -35.77 -22.74 -16.04
N VAL A 1050 -34.43 -22.64 -15.98
CA VAL A 1050 -33.68 -22.25 -14.77
C VAL A 1050 -34.01 -20.80 -14.38
N ALA A 1051 -34.02 -19.87 -15.34
CA ALA A 1051 -34.41 -18.49 -15.07
C ALA A 1051 -35.83 -18.38 -14.49
N GLY A 1052 -36.79 -19.14 -15.02
CA GLY A 1052 -38.16 -19.16 -14.50
C GLY A 1052 -38.29 -19.74 -13.09
N ALA A 1053 -37.56 -20.81 -12.77
CA ALA A 1053 -37.52 -21.35 -11.43
C ALA A 1053 -36.92 -20.36 -10.41
N VAL A 1054 -35.85 -19.65 -10.80
CA VAL A 1054 -35.19 -18.64 -9.95
C VAL A 1054 -36.09 -17.41 -9.76
N VAL A 1055 -36.72 -16.90 -10.82
CA VAL A 1055 -37.67 -15.78 -10.73
C VAL A 1055 -38.84 -16.12 -9.80
N HIS A 1056 -39.42 -17.33 -9.91
CA HIS A 1056 -40.49 -17.75 -9.02
C HIS A 1056 -40.03 -17.81 -7.55
N PHE A 1057 -38.88 -18.42 -7.26
CA PHE A 1057 -38.34 -18.53 -5.90
C PHE A 1057 -38.04 -17.16 -5.26
N LEU A 1058 -37.50 -16.20 -6.03
CA LEU A 1058 -37.23 -14.85 -5.54
C LEU A 1058 -38.53 -14.04 -5.34
N ALA A 1059 -39.55 -14.24 -6.20
CA ALA A 1059 -40.89 -13.68 -6.02
C ALA A 1059 -41.61 -14.28 -4.79
N ASP A 1060 -41.45 -15.58 -4.52
CA ASP A 1060 -41.94 -16.23 -3.28
C ASP A 1060 -41.26 -15.65 -2.04
N ARG A 1061 -39.95 -15.36 -2.12
CA ARG A 1061 -39.15 -14.75 -1.04
C ARG A 1061 -39.49 -13.28 -0.79
N GLN A 1062 -40.08 -12.60 -1.77
CA GLN A 1062 -40.40 -11.16 -1.76
C GLN A 1062 -39.18 -10.23 -1.57
N CYS A 1063 -37.97 -10.73 -1.84
CA CYS A 1063 -36.73 -9.96 -1.83
C CYS A 1063 -36.68 -8.94 -2.97
N ARG A 1064 -36.07 -7.78 -2.73
CA ARG A 1064 -35.99 -6.69 -3.71
C ARG A 1064 -35.07 -7.09 -4.85
N THR A 1065 -35.60 -7.25 -6.05
CA THR A 1065 -34.91 -7.96 -7.13
C THR A 1065 -35.00 -7.22 -8.46
N LEU A 1066 -33.86 -6.98 -9.10
CA LEU A 1066 -33.75 -6.64 -10.52
C LEU A 1066 -33.24 -7.86 -11.28
N PHE A 1067 -34.04 -8.37 -12.22
CA PHE A 1067 -33.71 -9.52 -13.04
C PHE A 1067 -33.73 -9.13 -14.52
N SER A 1068 -32.55 -8.90 -15.09
CA SER A 1068 -32.36 -8.58 -16.50
C SER A 1068 -32.36 -9.84 -17.37
N THR A 1069 -33.21 -9.87 -18.41
CA THR A 1069 -33.35 -11.07 -19.27
C THR A 1069 -33.61 -10.75 -20.75
N HIS A 1070 -33.20 -11.70 -21.60
CA HIS A 1070 -33.50 -11.75 -23.04
C HIS A 1070 -34.55 -12.81 -23.40
N TYR A 1071 -35.04 -13.58 -22.43
CA TYR A 1071 -36.05 -14.61 -22.68
C TYR A 1071 -37.45 -13.99 -22.72
N HIS A 1072 -37.89 -13.50 -23.88
CA HIS A 1072 -39.24 -12.95 -24.05
C HIS A 1072 -40.35 -13.94 -23.64
N ASN A 1073 -40.14 -15.25 -23.80
CA ASN A 1073 -41.04 -16.30 -23.30
C ASN A 1073 -41.26 -16.25 -21.77
N LEU A 1074 -40.28 -15.73 -21.01
CA LEU A 1074 -40.33 -15.58 -19.56
C LEU A 1074 -41.24 -14.42 -19.17
N VAL A 1075 -41.09 -13.28 -19.86
CA VAL A 1075 -41.93 -12.08 -19.76
C VAL A 1075 -43.39 -12.44 -20.05
N ASP A 1076 -43.61 -13.15 -21.16
CA ASP A 1076 -44.91 -13.73 -21.57
C ASP A 1076 -45.57 -14.60 -20.50
N SER A 1077 -44.77 -15.28 -19.68
CA SER A 1077 -45.25 -16.24 -18.67
C SER A 1077 -45.59 -15.57 -17.33
N PHE A 1078 -44.91 -14.47 -17.00
CA PHE A 1078 -45.09 -13.74 -15.73
C PHE A 1078 -45.91 -12.45 -15.84
N HIS A 1079 -46.31 -12.01 -17.04
CA HIS A 1079 -47.17 -10.82 -17.25
C HIS A 1079 -48.47 -10.83 -16.42
N ALA A 1080 -48.97 -11.99 -16.00
CA ALA A 1080 -50.18 -12.13 -15.19
C ALA A 1080 -49.91 -12.33 -13.68
N ASP A 1081 -48.65 -12.33 -13.22
CA ASP A 1081 -48.28 -12.55 -11.82
C ASP A 1081 -48.14 -11.21 -11.08
N PRO A 1082 -49.02 -10.87 -10.13
CA PRO A 1082 -48.97 -9.57 -9.42
C PRO A 1082 -47.76 -9.42 -8.48
N ARG A 1083 -46.95 -10.47 -8.31
CA ARG A 1083 -45.69 -10.43 -7.53
C ARG A 1083 -44.51 -9.90 -8.35
N ILE A 1084 -44.67 -9.74 -9.66
CA ILE A 1084 -43.61 -9.45 -10.62
C ILE A 1084 -44.01 -8.24 -11.48
N ALA A 1085 -43.24 -7.16 -11.39
CA ALA A 1085 -43.35 -6.05 -12.33
C ALA A 1085 -42.56 -6.35 -13.61
N LEU A 1086 -43.02 -5.80 -14.73
CA LEU A 1086 -42.28 -5.79 -15.99
C LEU A 1086 -41.75 -4.37 -16.22
N GLY A 1087 -40.50 -4.25 -16.64
CA GLY A 1087 -39.89 -2.98 -17.01
C GLY A 1087 -38.92 -3.14 -18.19
N HIS A 1088 -38.57 -2.04 -18.83
CA HIS A 1088 -37.63 -2.03 -19.94
C HIS A 1088 -36.79 -0.76 -20.03
N MET A 1089 -35.65 -0.85 -20.71
CA MET A 1089 -34.91 0.34 -21.14
C MET A 1089 -35.52 0.85 -22.45
N ALA A 1090 -36.06 2.07 -22.41
CA ALA A 1090 -36.76 2.71 -23.51
C ALA A 1090 -35.85 2.91 -24.72
N CYS A 1091 -36.41 2.64 -25.90
CA CYS A 1091 -35.76 2.77 -27.20
C CYS A 1091 -36.76 3.43 -28.16
N MET A 1092 -36.33 4.47 -28.86
CA MET A 1092 -37.11 5.05 -29.95
C MET A 1092 -36.76 4.30 -31.24
N VAL A 1093 -37.76 3.95 -32.03
CA VAL A 1093 -37.59 3.38 -33.36
C VAL A 1093 -38.22 4.31 -34.39
N GLU A 1094 -37.42 4.74 -35.36
CA GLU A 1094 -37.87 5.54 -36.49
C GLU A 1094 -38.27 4.60 -37.64
N ASN A 1095 -39.29 5.01 -38.42
CA ASN A 1095 -39.81 4.27 -39.57
C ASN A 1095 -40.49 2.91 -39.25
N GLU A 1096 -41.08 2.73 -38.05
CA GLU A 1096 -41.74 1.47 -37.63
C GLU A 1096 -42.88 0.97 -38.55
N GLU A 1097 -43.49 1.85 -39.34
CA GLU A 1097 -44.59 1.49 -40.25
C GLU A 1097 -44.11 0.81 -41.55
N GLY A 1098 -42.80 0.72 -41.78
CA GLY A 1098 -42.21 0.07 -42.95
C GLY A 1098 -42.03 -1.45 -42.80
N ASP A 1099 -42.50 -2.23 -43.77
CA ASP A 1099 -42.37 -3.70 -43.77
C ASP A 1099 -40.94 -4.19 -44.15
N ASP A 1100 -39.96 -3.27 -44.30
CA ASP A 1100 -38.55 -3.58 -44.55
C ASP A 1100 -37.66 -3.12 -43.37
N PRO A 1101 -37.09 -4.05 -42.58
CA PRO A 1101 -36.28 -3.73 -41.40
C PRO A 1101 -34.94 -3.05 -41.74
N THR A 1102 -34.56 -2.94 -43.02
CA THR A 1102 -33.39 -2.14 -43.40
C THR A 1102 -33.63 -0.64 -43.25
N GLN A 1103 -34.89 -0.18 -43.16
CA GLN A 1103 -35.25 1.23 -42.98
C GLN A 1103 -35.42 1.65 -41.51
N GLU A 1104 -35.62 0.70 -40.58
CA GLU A 1104 -35.71 0.99 -39.14
C GLU A 1104 -34.39 1.60 -38.60
N THR A 1105 -34.46 2.71 -37.87
CA THR A 1105 -33.33 3.24 -37.08
C THR A 1105 -33.70 3.24 -35.59
N VAL A 1106 -32.79 2.76 -34.73
CA VAL A 1106 -33.02 2.64 -33.29
C VAL A 1106 -32.10 3.59 -32.54
N THR A 1107 -32.72 4.44 -31.72
CA THR A 1107 -32.06 5.37 -30.82
C THR A 1107 -32.33 4.93 -29.38
N PHE A 1108 -31.28 4.54 -28.67
CA PHE A 1108 -31.38 4.15 -27.27
C PHE A 1108 -31.64 5.40 -26.42
N LEU A 1109 -32.72 5.42 -25.63
CA LEU A 1109 -33.09 6.58 -24.80
C LEU A 1109 -32.50 6.50 -23.38
N TYR A 1110 -31.86 5.38 -23.02
CA TYR A 1110 -31.23 5.12 -21.72
C TYR A 1110 -32.11 5.36 -20.48
N LYS A 1111 -33.43 5.46 -20.67
CA LYS A 1111 -34.43 5.72 -19.63
C LYS A 1111 -35.18 4.43 -19.30
N TYR A 1112 -35.34 4.12 -18.01
CA TYR A 1112 -36.24 3.08 -17.52
C TYR A 1112 -37.70 3.48 -17.79
N ALA A 1113 -38.50 2.52 -18.23
CA ALA A 1113 -39.94 2.64 -18.40
C ALA A 1113 -40.64 1.34 -17.98
N ASP A 1114 -41.83 1.47 -17.37
CA ASP A 1114 -42.63 0.31 -16.97
C ASP A 1114 -43.25 -0.41 -18.18
N GLY A 1115 -43.57 -1.68 -17.99
CA GLY A 1115 -44.08 -2.58 -19.02
C GLY A 1115 -42.99 -3.33 -19.81
N PRO A 1116 -43.38 -4.35 -20.60
CA PRO A 1116 -42.46 -5.14 -21.40
C PRO A 1116 -41.89 -4.37 -22.60
N CYS A 1117 -40.63 -4.64 -22.95
CA CYS A 1117 -40.03 -4.15 -24.20
C CYS A 1117 -40.81 -4.66 -25.43
N PRO A 1118 -41.33 -3.78 -26.32
CA PRO A 1118 -42.33 -4.16 -27.34
C PRO A 1118 -41.79 -5.02 -28.49
N LYS A 1119 -40.49 -4.93 -28.80
CA LYS A 1119 -39.80 -5.73 -29.84
C LYS A 1119 -38.39 -6.13 -29.37
N SER A 1120 -37.72 -7.00 -30.13
CA SER A 1120 -36.30 -7.31 -29.95
C SER A 1120 -35.44 -6.62 -31.03
N TYR A 1121 -34.52 -5.75 -30.61
CA TYR A 1121 -33.77 -4.86 -31.52
C TYR A 1121 -32.47 -5.47 -32.09
N GLY A 1122 -32.33 -6.80 -32.08
CA GLY A 1122 -31.10 -7.48 -32.48
C GLY A 1122 -30.66 -7.21 -33.93
N PHE A 1123 -31.62 -7.09 -34.85
CA PHE A 1123 -31.35 -6.73 -36.26
C PHE A 1123 -30.82 -5.31 -36.41
N ASN A 1124 -31.28 -4.39 -35.58
CA ASN A 1124 -30.92 -2.98 -35.64
C ASN A 1124 -29.57 -2.73 -34.94
N ALA A 1125 -29.25 -3.51 -33.90
CA ALA A 1125 -27.88 -3.62 -33.38
C ALA A 1125 -26.90 -4.19 -34.42
N ALA A 1126 -27.31 -5.21 -35.21
CA ALA A 1126 -26.49 -5.73 -36.31
C ALA A 1126 -26.28 -4.68 -37.43
N LYS A 1127 -27.29 -3.87 -37.74
CA LYS A 1127 -27.20 -2.72 -38.65
C LYS A 1127 -26.19 -1.68 -38.15
N LEU A 1128 -26.25 -1.30 -36.87
CA LEU A 1128 -25.27 -0.40 -36.23
C LEU A 1128 -23.85 -0.97 -36.24
N ALA A 1129 -23.69 -2.29 -36.12
CA ALA A 1129 -22.40 -2.98 -36.23
C ALA A 1129 -21.88 -3.13 -37.69
N GLY A 1130 -22.55 -2.52 -38.68
CA GLY A 1130 -22.12 -2.54 -40.09
C GLY A 1130 -22.36 -3.86 -40.83
N MET A 1131 -23.22 -4.75 -40.32
CA MET A 1131 -23.49 -6.04 -40.98
C MET A 1131 -24.14 -5.85 -42.36
N PRO A 1132 -23.76 -6.64 -43.39
CA PRO A 1132 -24.37 -6.55 -44.72
C PRO A 1132 -25.89 -6.73 -44.70
N MET A 1133 -26.62 -5.77 -45.28
CA MET A 1133 -28.09 -5.71 -45.27
C MET A 1133 -28.78 -6.99 -45.76
N ALA A 1134 -28.18 -7.71 -46.72
CA ALA A 1134 -28.68 -9.00 -47.21
C ALA A 1134 -28.72 -10.08 -46.11
N ILE A 1135 -27.75 -10.07 -45.19
CA ILE A 1135 -27.71 -10.99 -44.04
C ILE A 1135 -28.79 -10.60 -43.02
N ILE A 1136 -28.93 -9.30 -42.73
CA ILE A 1136 -29.95 -8.78 -41.79
C ILE A 1136 -31.35 -9.14 -42.27
N LYS A 1137 -31.68 -8.84 -43.54
CA LYS A 1137 -32.97 -9.16 -44.15
C LYS A 1137 -33.27 -10.66 -44.13
N ARG A 1138 -32.27 -11.50 -44.44
CA ARG A 1138 -32.42 -12.96 -44.38
C ARG A 1138 -32.60 -13.49 -42.95
N ALA A 1139 -31.90 -12.92 -41.97
CA ALA A 1139 -32.05 -13.31 -40.57
C ALA A 1139 -33.44 -12.94 -40.02
N TYR A 1140 -33.99 -11.80 -40.43
CA TYR A 1140 -35.34 -11.36 -40.09
C TYR A 1140 -36.43 -12.27 -40.69
N GLU A 1141 -36.32 -12.66 -41.97
CA GLU A 1141 -37.21 -13.66 -42.60
C GLU A 1141 -37.24 -14.98 -41.83
N LEU A 1142 -36.07 -15.47 -41.40
CA LEU A 1142 -35.91 -16.70 -40.64
C LEU A 1142 -36.51 -16.57 -39.23
N SER A 1143 -36.31 -15.43 -38.56
CA SER A 1143 -36.92 -15.13 -37.26
C SER A 1143 -38.45 -15.11 -37.32
N LYS A 1144 -39.03 -14.32 -38.24
CA LYS A 1144 -40.49 -14.31 -38.51
C LYS A 1144 -41.01 -15.71 -38.87
N LYS A 1145 -40.20 -16.64 -39.39
CA LYS A 1145 -40.61 -18.05 -39.61
C LYS A 1145 -40.62 -18.86 -38.30
N VAL A 1146 -39.53 -18.80 -37.51
CA VAL A 1146 -39.43 -19.52 -36.23
C VAL A 1146 -40.54 -19.07 -35.28
N GLU A 1147 -40.82 -17.77 -35.20
CA GLU A 1147 -41.90 -17.19 -34.43
C GLU A 1147 -43.28 -17.76 -34.82
N ARG A 1148 -43.62 -17.73 -36.12
CA ARG A 1148 -44.88 -18.33 -36.62
C ARG A 1148 -44.99 -19.82 -36.32
N ASP A 1149 -43.90 -20.57 -36.45
CA ASP A 1149 -43.88 -22.01 -36.17
C ASP A 1149 -43.84 -22.34 -34.66
N ALA A 1150 -43.50 -21.37 -33.80
CA ALA A 1150 -43.69 -21.44 -32.35
C ALA A 1150 -45.14 -21.07 -31.95
N LEU A 1151 -45.70 -20.00 -32.54
CA LEU A 1151 -47.07 -19.55 -32.30
C LEU A 1151 -48.10 -20.62 -32.69
N LYS A 1152 -47.93 -21.29 -33.85
CA LYS A 1152 -48.75 -22.45 -34.24
C LYS A 1152 -48.76 -23.54 -33.15
N ARG A 1153 -47.58 -23.88 -32.60
CA ARG A 1153 -47.45 -24.87 -31.51
C ARG A 1153 -48.13 -24.40 -30.22
N LYS A 1154 -47.99 -23.11 -29.85
CA LYS A 1154 -48.64 -22.49 -28.68
C LYS A 1154 -50.18 -22.50 -28.81
N ILE A 1155 -50.71 -22.20 -29.99
CA ILE A 1155 -52.15 -22.27 -30.31
C ILE A 1155 -52.64 -23.72 -30.26
N MET A 1156 -51.95 -24.64 -30.93
CA MET A 1156 -52.32 -26.07 -30.95
C MET A 1156 -52.30 -26.69 -29.55
N MET A 1157 -51.32 -26.35 -28.70
CA MET A 1157 -51.29 -26.76 -27.29
C MET A 1157 -52.43 -26.17 -26.46
N LYS A 1158 -52.84 -24.91 -26.69
CA LYS A 1158 -54.02 -24.33 -26.02
C LYS A 1158 -55.31 -25.02 -26.43
N LEU A 1159 -55.50 -25.30 -27.72
CA LEU A 1159 -56.66 -26.04 -28.24
C LEU A 1159 -56.71 -27.46 -27.64
N VAL A 1160 -55.60 -28.19 -27.66
CA VAL A 1160 -55.52 -29.55 -27.09
C VAL A 1160 -55.74 -29.57 -25.57
N LYS A 1161 -55.28 -28.56 -24.82
CA LYS A 1161 -55.56 -28.45 -23.38
C LYS A 1161 -57.01 -28.03 -23.04
N GLY A 1162 -57.73 -27.41 -23.98
CA GLY A 1162 -59.10 -26.96 -23.79
C GLY A 1162 -60.18 -27.93 -24.29
N ALA A 1163 -59.80 -28.95 -25.07
CA ALA A 1163 -60.71 -29.93 -25.62
C ALA A 1163 -61.10 -31.02 -24.60
N PRO A 1164 -62.32 -31.60 -24.68
CA PRO A 1164 -62.70 -32.75 -23.88
C PRO A 1164 -61.91 -34.01 -24.29
N GLU A 1165 -61.64 -34.91 -23.34
CA GLU A 1165 -60.87 -36.15 -23.53
C GLU A 1165 -61.13 -36.94 -24.84
N PRO A 1166 -62.39 -37.23 -25.25
CA PRO A 1166 -62.65 -37.99 -26.48
C PRO A 1166 -62.15 -37.28 -27.75
N GLU A 1167 -62.24 -35.95 -27.82
CA GLU A 1167 -61.76 -35.17 -28.97
C GLU A 1167 -60.23 -35.16 -29.02
N ILE A 1168 -59.55 -35.11 -27.86
CA ILE A 1168 -58.09 -35.24 -27.78
C ILE A 1168 -57.65 -36.62 -28.30
N ARG A 1169 -58.34 -37.71 -27.92
CA ARG A 1169 -58.01 -39.07 -28.37
C ARG A 1169 -58.18 -39.24 -29.88
N ASP A 1170 -59.27 -38.72 -30.45
CA ASP A 1170 -59.50 -38.75 -31.90
C ASP A 1170 -58.48 -37.90 -32.67
N LEU A 1171 -58.11 -36.71 -32.16
CA LEU A 1171 -57.06 -35.88 -32.75
C LEU A 1171 -55.67 -36.56 -32.70
N VAL A 1172 -55.33 -37.22 -31.59
CA VAL A 1172 -54.07 -37.98 -31.44
C VAL A 1172 -54.05 -39.19 -32.36
N ALA A 1173 -55.16 -39.92 -32.51
CA ALA A 1173 -55.27 -41.04 -33.45
C ALA A 1173 -55.10 -40.57 -34.91
N LYS A 1174 -55.71 -39.43 -35.28
CA LYS A 1174 -55.54 -38.81 -36.59
C LYS A 1174 -54.10 -38.36 -36.83
N LEU A 1175 -53.43 -37.77 -35.84
CA LEU A 1175 -52.00 -37.42 -35.93
C LEU A 1175 -51.08 -38.65 -36.04
N GLN A 1176 -51.40 -39.76 -35.37
CA GLN A 1176 -50.67 -41.02 -35.51
C GLN A 1176 -50.87 -41.69 -36.89
N SER A 1177 -52.00 -41.44 -37.55
CA SER A 1177 -52.23 -41.91 -38.93
C SER A 1177 -51.48 -41.10 -39.99
N CYS A 1178 -51.09 -39.86 -39.67
CA CYS A 1178 -50.24 -39.01 -40.51
C CYS A 1178 -48.77 -39.44 -40.42
N ARG A 1179 -48.35 -40.38 -41.28
CA ARG A 1179 -46.92 -40.70 -41.46
C ARG A 1179 -46.15 -39.45 -41.94
N PHE A 1180 -45.12 -39.10 -41.17
CA PHE A 1180 -43.95 -38.33 -41.65
C PHE A 1180 -42.91 -39.28 -42.25
#